data_AF-A0A1V3QEC4-F1
#
_entry.id   AF-A0A1V3QEC4-F1
#
_cell.length_a   1.000
_cell.length_b   1.000
_cell.length_c   1.000
_cell.angle_alpha   90.00
_cell.angle_beta   90.00
_cell.angle_gamma   90.00
#
_symmetry.space_group_name_H-M   'P 1'
#
loop_
_entity.id
_entity.type
_entity.pdbx_description
1 polymer ?
#
loop_
_entity_poly.entity_id
_entity_poly.type
_entity_poly.pdbx_seq_one_letter_code
_entity_poly.pdbx_strand_id
1 'polypeptide(L)'
;MGQVTEAQPFTGALPATGEEQAFWHRREKAGVPPGAPGMGLALSGGGIRSATFCLGLLRALARNGVLHRFDYLSTVSGGGYTGAAFGRLFNQQVPPADPVPPAPTSTQPSVEQGLRDDTSLLLWWLRSNGRYLTPAGAGDLMRAWAAQLRGFLATQFEVAALIVLASVLIVLPHLLGYAALDSTLPLPITFWWLAMLLPGWLGMFMGFAYWWLRDPEDVSPASVLSDLAICLLTLVPGLCLLTKGWHDAAWSLTLIALALLAAPLARIWTWLRGKTLLDNPAQGRIRYTSALSATLLCLFGLLVAGAADLFSWFLADQLAQGTLHAQIIGGTGVTAILAALGRFTLPLLQPHGKPSLGRPPLMLIANISGMVLLVLLAMLWLGALQYFVFFASFWSLPLRWMMILATSLLYIILTGRNLQQINRSSLHPFYRSRLARTYVSVGNSPPTGKPGHTRFPASPLSSKASGMASGIAKLSELLEGDDIALPDYAPHEHGGPIHLINCCINQTIDDRTDVYSADRKGVYLSLSSLGMEIGSSPFQPAQPGPAHPLAGTTLAEWIAISGAAAGSGMGSLTRTGLAALCFLSGFRLGYWWRNPVGAASFSWSWLGKSRAALQEMLARFPGVRSPVWYLSDGGHFDNTGVYPLLKRKLELIVLADCGADPSYVFADIENLVRKARIDLDTRIEFIDPASLSVRQVLRDCFGTPDSIMPGPGSQHLLLARISYPGDATGYLLVVKPRLTCELPLDVAGYADRNQDFPQQSTADQFFDEAQWESYCKLGTVLGEPIDDALLHILPALVKKGVIVQANAVSSEEQKSGLTRRQRIGATIGASLSAGALVTALFAGWQAWDAHLGAVQSQQKALHQDVASIQIAMNSLHTELATMDSNSPYKPLHDEVYRLMRNSDGLQIDENVKAALISLSTEIGAACGKLHADDPLLNDCTQDSHGLAAIASPPSGWASLASQYQASAATSSTWRDWMHGWRLMDQSSRMATTASPGSAAAGPTAPAPPAAPAPEPGIVGQTATAGDAASTVLAACNKTGLVPPQRFVLYTQIYTEAQRESIKPLLQQLDDMGLTTAGIENVMATAARAGRKPPIAWDKPVFLYSSYSEQGQACALAMANWLDLQPGFGKAKAAAMPLPVRLRGRSDVIEFWIPQASTVAAPAHE
;
A
#
# COMPACT_ATOMS: atom_id res chain seq x y z
N MET A 1 -65.54 -33.00 -40.99
CA MET A 1 -64.51 -32.33 -41.81
C MET A 1 -64.70 -30.84 -41.68
N GLY A 2 -63.87 -30.19 -40.86
CA GLY A 2 -63.79 -28.73 -40.72
C GLY A 2 -62.32 -28.39 -40.62
N GLN A 3 -61.85 -27.52 -41.52
CA GLN A 3 -60.44 -27.28 -41.85
C GLN A 3 -59.66 -26.62 -40.71
N VAL A 4 -58.44 -27.13 -40.51
CA VAL A 4 -57.37 -26.55 -39.70
C VAL A 4 -56.81 -25.35 -40.46
N THR A 5 -56.88 -24.16 -39.87
CA THR A 5 -56.22 -22.96 -40.40
C THR A 5 -54.74 -22.96 -40.00
N GLU A 6 -53.87 -22.99 -41.01
CA GLU A 6 -52.44 -22.79 -40.90
C GLU A 6 -52.12 -21.42 -40.30
N ALA A 7 -51.22 -21.39 -39.31
CA ALA A 7 -50.66 -20.17 -38.75
C ALA A 7 -49.76 -19.48 -39.80
N GLN A 8 -50.05 -18.22 -40.10
CA GLN A 8 -49.22 -17.43 -41.00
C GLN A 8 -47.83 -17.15 -40.41
N PRO A 9 -46.76 -17.21 -41.23
CA PRO A 9 -45.43 -16.80 -40.80
C PRO A 9 -45.39 -15.28 -40.60
N PHE A 10 -44.85 -14.88 -39.45
CA PHE A 10 -44.73 -13.49 -39.02
C PHE A 10 -43.74 -12.73 -39.93
N THR A 11 -44.24 -12.05 -40.96
CA THR A 11 -43.45 -11.11 -41.78
C THR A 11 -43.62 -9.69 -41.23
N GLY A 12 -43.04 -9.44 -40.06
CA GLY A 12 -42.84 -8.09 -39.52
C GLY A 12 -41.40 -7.67 -39.80
N ALA A 13 -41.21 -6.54 -40.48
CA ALA A 13 -39.90 -5.97 -40.80
C ALA A 13 -38.96 -5.97 -39.58
N LEU A 14 -37.73 -6.46 -39.76
CA LEU A 14 -36.65 -6.45 -38.76
C LEU A 14 -35.99 -5.05 -38.70
N PRO A 15 -35.98 -4.37 -37.55
CA PRO A 15 -34.96 -3.37 -37.26
C PRO A 15 -34.37 -3.70 -35.89
N ALA A 16 -33.45 -4.67 -35.82
CA ALA A 16 -33.05 -5.26 -34.55
C ALA A 16 -31.53 -5.39 -34.46
N THR A 17 -30.96 -4.84 -33.39
CA THR A 17 -29.54 -4.95 -33.02
C THR A 17 -29.04 -6.41 -33.05
N GLY A 18 -27.74 -6.63 -33.22
CA GLY A 18 -27.16 -7.99 -33.23
C GLY A 18 -27.46 -8.82 -31.96
N GLU A 19 -27.74 -8.17 -30.82
CA GLU A 19 -28.11 -8.85 -29.58
C GLU A 19 -29.53 -9.44 -29.60
N GLU A 20 -30.50 -8.76 -30.20
CA GLU A 20 -31.87 -9.27 -30.30
C GLU A 20 -31.97 -10.47 -31.26
N GLN A 21 -31.19 -10.44 -32.35
CA GLN A 21 -31.06 -11.59 -33.24
C GLN A 21 -30.46 -12.80 -32.51
N ALA A 22 -29.39 -12.58 -31.73
CA ALA A 22 -28.78 -13.62 -30.91
C ALA A 22 -29.74 -14.19 -29.86
N PHE A 23 -30.58 -13.34 -29.25
CA PHE A 23 -31.58 -13.77 -28.27
C PHE A 23 -32.60 -14.75 -28.89
N TRP A 24 -33.17 -14.39 -30.04
CA TRP A 24 -34.16 -15.25 -30.71
C TRP A 24 -33.52 -16.53 -31.26
N HIS A 25 -32.34 -16.42 -31.87
CA HIS A 25 -31.61 -17.59 -32.39
C HIS A 25 -31.26 -18.58 -31.28
N ARG A 26 -30.81 -18.08 -30.13
CA ARG A 26 -30.55 -18.88 -28.94
C ARG A 26 -31.79 -19.63 -28.48
N ARG A 27 -32.95 -18.96 -28.41
CA ARG A 27 -34.20 -19.58 -27.98
C ARG A 27 -34.67 -20.67 -28.93
N GLU A 28 -34.59 -20.41 -30.23
CA GLU A 28 -34.89 -21.39 -31.28
C GLU A 28 -34.01 -22.64 -31.09
N LYS A 29 -32.69 -22.44 -30.96
CA LYS A 29 -31.77 -23.54 -30.69
C LYS A 29 -32.17 -24.27 -29.41
N ALA A 30 -32.35 -23.54 -28.30
CA ALA A 30 -32.63 -24.05 -26.96
C ALA A 30 -34.02 -24.70 -26.78
N GLY A 31 -34.88 -24.68 -27.81
CA GLY A 31 -36.25 -25.16 -27.70
C GLY A 31 -37.14 -24.33 -26.77
N VAL A 32 -36.80 -23.06 -26.52
CA VAL A 32 -37.58 -22.16 -25.67
C VAL A 32 -38.72 -21.55 -26.50
N PRO A 33 -40.01 -21.71 -26.09
CA PRO A 33 -41.13 -21.16 -26.83
C PRO A 33 -41.04 -19.63 -26.99
N PRO A 34 -41.44 -19.05 -28.14
CA PRO A 34 -41.38 -17.61 -28.36
C PRO A 34 -42.17 -16.77 -27.34
N GLY A 35 -43.27 -17.32 -26.81
CA GLY A 35 -44.11 -16.68 -25.79
C GLY A 35 -43.65 -16.89 -24.34
N ALA A 36 -42.53 -17.59 -24.11
CA ALA A 36 -41.98 -17.77 -22.77
C ALA A 36 -41.35 -16.46 -22.25
N PRO A 37 -41.43 -16.17 -20.94
CA PRO A 37 -40.93 -14.92 -20.38
C PRO A 37 -39.40 -14.80 -20.55
N GLY A 38 -38.90 -13.58 -20.77
CA GLY A 38 -37.46 -13.29 -20.82
C GLY A 38 -36.77 -13.56 -19.48
N MET A 39 -35.76 -14.45 -19.44
CA MET A 39 -35.09 -14.85 -18.19
C MET A 39 -33.60 -14.53 -18.17
N GLY A 40 -33.12 -14.04 -17.02
CA GLY A 40 -31.70 -13.79 -16.76
C GLY A 40 -31.21 -14.49 -15.49
N LEU A 41 -30.01 -15.03 -15.55
CA LEU A 41 -29.30 -15.58 -14.40
C LEU A 41 -28.12 -14.67 -14.05
N ALA A 42 -28.07 -14.16 -12.83
CA ALA A 42 -26.98 -13.35 -12.30
C ALA A 42 -26.14 -14.16 -11.30
N LEU A 43 -24.85 -14.29 -11.60
CA LEU A 43 -23.86 -14.93 -10.73
C LEU A 43 -22.93 -13.85 -10.16
N SER A 44 -23.14 -13.50 -8.90
CA SER A 44 -22.41 -12.42 -8.23
C SER A 44 -20.94 -12.74 -7.97
N GLY A 45 -20.17 -11.72 -7.58
CA GLY A 45 -18.77 -11.86 -7.21
C GLY A 45 -18.52 -12.47 -5.83
N GLY A 46 -17.26 -12.78 -5.55
CA GLY A 46 -16.85 -13.44 -4.31
C GLY A 46 -15.66 -14.40 -4.45
N GLY A 47 -14.96 -14.37 -5.60
CA GLY A 47 -13.85 -15.27 -5.90
C GLY A 47 -14.26 -16.73 -5.99
N ILE A 48 -13.34 -17.64 -5.66
CA ILE A 48 -13.60 -19.09 -5.77
C ILE A 48 -14.82 -19.56 -4.97
N ARG A 49 -15.12 -18.94 -3.82
CA ARG A 49 -16.34 -19.21 -3.05
C ARG A 49 -17.60 -19.07 -3.91
N SER A 50 -17.71 -17.92 -4.58
CA SER A 50 -18.85 -17.66 -5.46
C SER A 50 -18.85 -18.63 -6.64
N ALA A 51 -17.70 -18.86 -7.26
CA ALA A 51 -17.58 -19.81 -8.38
C ALA A 51 -18.16 -21.19 -8.01
N THR A 52 -17.73 -21.74 -6.88
CA THR A 52 -18.11 -23.07 -6.43
C THR A 52 -19.58 -23.16 -6.01
N PHE A 53 -20.10 -22.15 -5.27
CA PHE A 53 -21.53 -22.09 -4.94
C PHE A 53 -22.41 -21.95 -6.19
N CYS A 54 -22.04 -21.06 -7.11
CA CYS A 54 -22.77 -20.86 -8.36
C CYS A 54 -22.78 -22.12 -9.23
N LEU A 55 -21.69 -22.90 -9.25
CA LEU A 55 -21.67 -24.19 -9.93
C LEU A 55 -22.69 -25.14 -9.30
N GLY A 56 -22.77 -25.18 -7.96
CA GLY A 56 -23.79 -25.90 -7.22
C GLY A 56 -25.21 -25.53 -7.62
N LEU A 57 -25.49 -24.22 -7.71
CA LEU A 57 -26.79 -23.70 -8.13
C LEU A 57 -27.11 -24.07 -9.59
N LEU A 58 -26.16 -23.94 -10.51
CA LEU A 58 -26.34 -24.37 -11.90
C LEU A 58 -26.70 -25.87 -11.98
N ARG A 59 -26.09 -26.71 -11.14
CA ARG A 59 -26.42 -28.14 -11.05
C ARG A 59 -27.83 -28.38 -10.53
N ALA A 60 -28.32 -27.60 -9.57
CA ALA A 60 -29.71 -27.69 -9.13
C ALA A 60 -30.69 -27.31 -10.25
N LEU A 61 -30.45 -26.19 -10.92
CA LEU A 61 -31.26 -25.75 -12.07
C LEU A 61 -31.24 -26.78 -13.21
N ALA A 62 -30.09 -27.41 -13.44
CA ALA A 62 -29.97 -28.50 -14.39
C ALA A 62 -30.81 -29.69 -13.94
N ARG A 63 -30.68 -30.17 -12.69
CA ARG A 63 -31.47 -31.30 -12.15
C ARG A 63 -32.98 -31.06 -12.24
N ASN A 64 -33.41 -29.81 -12.10
CA ASN A 64 -34.81 -29.41 -12.20
C ASN A 64 -35.33 -29.23 -13.63
N GLY A 65 -34.50 -29.37 -14.66
CA GLY A 65 -34.97 -29.25 -16.04
C GLY A 65 -35.16 -27.82 -16.52
N VAL A 66 -34.61 -26.80 -15.83
CA VAL A 66 -34.94 -25.39 -16.09
C VAL A 66 -33.76 -24.57 -16.58
N LEU A 67 -32.55 -25.12 -16.60
CA LEU A 67 -31.34 -24.37 -16.93
C LEU A 67 -31.35 -23.81 -18.37
N HIS A 68 -31.89 -24.56 -19.33
CA HIS A 68 -32.04 -24.11 -20.72
C HIS A 68 -33.03 -22.93 -20.89
N ARG A 69 -33.83 -22.57 -19.87
CA ARG A 69 -34.78 -21.44 -19.96
C ARG A 69 -34.12 -20.06 -19.83
N PHE A 70 -32.90 -19.98 -19.31
CA PHE A 70 -32.20 -18.71 -19.08
C PHE A 70 -31.56 -18.17 -20.35
N ASP A 71 -32.02 -17.01 -20.82
CA ASP A 71 -31.55 -16.38 -22.06
C ASP A 71 -30.24 -15.62 -21.87
N TYR A 72 -30.10 -14.97 -20.71
CA TYR A 72 -28.92 -14.20 -20.34
C TYR A 72 -28.23 -14.80 -19.12
N LEU A 73 -26.90 -14.79 -19.15
CA LEU A 73 -26.06 -15.09 -18.00
C LEU A 73 -25.20 -13.86 -17.72
N SER A 74 -25.39 -13.22 -16.58
CA SER A 74 -24.63 -12.04 -16.17
C SER A 74 -23.71 -12.39 -15.01
N THR A 75 -22.42 -12.10 -15.13
CA THR A 75 -21.43 -12.56 -14.15
C THR A 75 -20.49 -11.47 -13.68
N VAL A 76 -20.09 -11.57 -12.41
CA VAL A 76 -19.11 -10.69 -11.79
C VAL A 76 -18.04 -11.55 -11.10
N SER A 77 -16.76 -11.23 -11.29
CA SER A 77 -15.67 -11.81 -10.50
C SER A 77 -15.71 -13.35 -10.47
N GLY A 78 -15.79 -13.95 -9.28
CA GLY A 78 -15.96 -15.39 -9.08
C GLY A 78 -17.11 -16.04 -9.85
N GLY A 79 -18.26 -15.37 -9.98
CA GLY A 79 -19.36 -15.84 -10.82
C GLY A 79 -18.96 -15.97 -12.30
N GLY A 80 -18.00 -15.15 -12.75
CA GLY A 80 -17.42 -15.22 -14.09
C GLY A 80 -16.55 -16.45 -14.32
N TYR A 81 -15.95 -17.04 -13.28
CA TYR A 81 -15.13 -18.25 -13.44
C TYR A 81 -16.03 -19.41 -13.86
N THR A 82 -17.10 -19.63 -13.10
CA THR A 82 -18.11 -20.65 -13.40
C THR A 82 -18.90 -20.29 -14.66
N GLY A 83 -19.24 -19.02 -14.87
CA GLY A 83 -19.96 -18.61 -16.08
C GLY A 83 -19.17 -18.83 -17.36
N ALA A 84 -17.86 -18.60 -17.34
CA ALA A 84 -16.99 -18.90 -18.47
C ALA A 84 -16.83 -20.41 -18.70
N ALA A 85 -16.67 -21.19 -17.63
CA ALA A 85 -16.66 -22.65 -17.74
C ALA A 85 -17.97 -23.17 -18.34
N PHE A 86 -19.11 -22.68 -17.84
CA PHE A 86 -20.44 -23.06 -18.32
C PHE A 86 -20.65 -22.71 -19.79
N GLY A 87 -20.37 -21.46 -20.20
CA GLY A 87 -20.56 -21.08 -21.60
C GLY A 87 -19.57 -21.76 -22.54
N ARG A 88 -18.35 -22.12 -22.09
CA ARG A 88 -17.40 -22.90 -22.90
C ARG A 88 -17.86 -24.32 -23.20
N LEU A 89 -18.84 -24.85 -22.47
CA LEU A 89 -19.49 -26.14 -22.79
C LEU A 89 -20.40 -26.04 -24.03
N PHE A 90 -20.86 -24.85 -24.40
CA PHE A 90 -21.70 -24.61 -25.57
C PHE A 90 -20.84 -24.28 -26.79
N ASN A 91 -20.19 -25.28 -27.37
CA ASN A 91 -19.43 -25.14 -28.61
C ASN A 91 -19.49 -26.44 -29.45
N GLN A 92 -19.16 -26.36 -30.74
CA GLN A 92 -19.21 -27.51 -31.66
C GLN A 92 -18.21 -28.64 -31.33
N GLN A 93 -17.16 -28.33 -30.56
CA GLN A 93 -16.08 -29.26 -30.20
C GLN A 93 -16.38 -30.08 -28.94
N VAL A 94 -17.45 -29.77 -28.20
CA VAL A 94 -17.90 -30.51 -27.02
C VAL A 94 -19.07 -31.41 -27.42
N PRO A 95 -18.83 -32.68 -27.79
CA PRO A 95 -19.91 -33.58 -28.16
C PRO A 95 -20.78 -33.99 -26.96
N PRO A 96 -22.01 -34.49 -27.22
CA PRO A 96 -22.87 -35.08 -26.21
C PRO A 96 -22.16 -36.17 -25.39
N ALA A 97 -22.56 -36.33 -24.13
CA ALA A 97 -22.09 -37.43 -23.28
C ALA A 97 -22.64 -38.77 -23.81
N ASP A 98 -21.73 -39.67 -24.23
CA ASP A 98 -21.97 -41.01 -24.79
C ASP A 98 -22.83 -41.09 -26.09
N PRO A 99 -22.60 -42.08 -26.96
CA PRO A 99 -23.35 -42.22 -28.22
C PRO A 99 -24.73 -42.86 -27.97
N VAL A 100 -25.62 -42.15 -27.27
CA VAL A 100 -27.06 -42.40 -27.38
C VAL A 100 -27.51 -41.81 -28.73
N PRO A 101 -28.30 -42.51 -29.58
CA PRO A 101 -28.65 -42.00 -30.90
C PRO A 101 -29.32 -40.61 -30.76
N PRO A 102 -28.68 -39.53 -31.24
CA PRO A 102 -29.29 -38.21 -31.12
C PRO A 102 -30.35 -38.06 -32.21
N ALA A 103 -31.45 -37.41 -31.87
CA ALA A 103 -32.13 -36.60 -32.88
C ALA A 103 -31.08 -35.58 -33.41
N PRO A 104 -30.83 -35.52 -34.72
CA PRO A 104 -29.76 -34.71 -35.27
C PRO A 104 -30.19 -33.25 -35.15
N THR A 105 -29.65 -32.48 -34.18
CA THR A 105 -29.42 -31.01 -34.25
C THR A 105 -29.18 -30.26 -32.91
N SER A 106 -29.33 -30.86 -31.71
CA SER A 106 -29.22 -30.08 -30.45
C SER A 106 -28.06 -30.50 -29.52
N THR A 107 -27.17 -29.54 -29.23
CA THR A 107 -26.10 -29.60 -28.21
C THR A 107 -26.60 -29.36 -26.77
N GLN A 108 -27.89 -29.08 -26.55
CA GLN A 108 -28.42 -28.71 -25.23
C GLN A 108 -28.74 -29.88 -24.30
N PRO A 109 -29.35 -31.00 -24.77
CA PRO A 109 -29.66 -32.10 -23.87
C PRO A 109 -28.42 -32.59 -23.12
N SER A 110 -27.25 -32.52 -23.77
CA SER A 110 -25.99 -32.99 -23.20
C SER A 110 -25.37 -32.11 -22.12
N VAL A 111 -25.39 -30.77 -22.25
CA VAL A 111 -24.78 -29.88 -21.23
C VAL A 111 -25.58 -29.95 -19.93
N GLU A 112 -26.91 -29.87 -20.05
CA GLU A 112 -27.79 -29.96 -18.89
C GLU A 112 -27.71 -31.35 -18.25
N GLN A 113 -27.68 -32.43 -19.03
CA GLN A 113 -27.46 -33.80 -18.52
C GLN A 113 -26.09 -33.97 -17.85
N GLY A 114 -25.00 -33.47 -18.44
CA GLY A 114 -23.66 -33.60 -17.88
C GLY A 114 -23.45 -32.83 -16.58
N LEU A 115 -24.14 -31.69 -16.39
CA LEU A 115 -24.15 -30.97 -15.11
C LEU A 115 -24.95 -31.70 -14.02
N ARG A 116 -25.95 -32.50 -14.41
CA ARG A 116 -26.69 -33.35 -13.47
C ARG A 116 -25.84 -34.51 -12.97
N ASP A 117 -24.92 -35.00 -13.79
CA ASP A 117 -24.08 -36.17 -13.51
C ASP A 117 -22.98 -35.84 -12.49
N ASP A 118 -23.07 -36.49 -11.33
CA ASP A 118 -22.12 -36.39 -10.22
C ASP A 118 -20.77 -37.06 -10.53
N THR A 119 -20.71 -37.83 -11.62
CA THR A 119 -19.53 -38.55 -12.09
C THR A 119 -18.87 -37.92 -13.31
N SER A 120 -19.31 -36.74 -13.76
CA SER A 120 -18.75 -36.07 -14.94
C SER A 120 -17.27 -35.69 -14.77
N LEU A 121 -16.51 -35.74 -15.88
CA LEU A 121 -15.12 -35.27 -15.92
C LEU A 121 -15.00 -33.78 -15.56
N LEU A 122 -15.98 -32.97 -15.93
CA LEU A 122 -16.10 -31.55 -15.57
C LEU A 122 -16.07 -31.35 -14.06
N LEU A 123 -16.96 -32.05 -13.34
CA LEU A 123 -17.07 -31.90 -11.89
C LEU A 123 -15.80 -32.39 -11.20
N TRP A 124 -15.26 -33.53 -11.66
CA TRP A 124 -13.98 -34.03 -11.17
C TRP A 124 -12.83 -33.03 -11.39
N TRP A 125 -12.76 -32.41 -12.58
CA TRP A 125 -11.71 -31.45 -12.92
C TRP A 125 -11.76 -30.20 -12.05
N LEU A 126 -12.93 -29.56 -11.93
CA LEU A 126 -13.08 -28.34 -11.13
C LEU A 126 -12.87 -28.61 -9.64
N ARG A 127 -13.35 -29.75 -9.12
CA ARG A 127 -13.10 -30.20 -7.73
C ARG A 127 -11.61 -30.41 -7.47
N SER A 128 -10.93 -31.17 -8.34
CA SER A 128 -9.51 -31.50 -8.18
C SER A 128 -8.60 -30.29 -8.35
N ASN A 129 -9.09 -29.23 -9.00
CA ASN A 129 -8.37 -27.97 -9.20
C ASN A 129 -8.96 -26.81 -8.37
N GLY A 130 -9.61 -27.09 -7.23
CA GLY A 130 -10.05 -26.05 -6.30
C GLY A 130 -8.92 -25.10 -5.86
N ARG A 131 -7.69 -25.61 -5.71
CA ARG A 131 -6.48 -24.81 -5.47
C ARG A 131 -5.85 -24.27 -6.76
N TYR A 132 -6.65 -23.75 -7.68
CA TYR A 132 -6.24 -23.37 -9.04
C TYR A 132 -5.06 -22.38 -9.13
N LEU A 133 -4.85 -21.54 -8.11
CA LEU A 133 -3.71 -20.61 -8.06
C LEU A 133 -2.37 -21.32 -7.78
N THR A 134 -2.38 -22.44 -7.05
CA THR A 134 -1.17 -23.20 -6.66
C THR A 134 -1.37 -24.72 -6.72
N PRO A 135 -1.77 -25.28 -7.89
CA PRO A 135 -2.10 -26.70 -8.02
C PRO A 135 -0.91 -27.64 -7.72
N ALA A 136 0.34 -27.22 -7.97
CA ALA A 136 1.55 -27.98 -7.68
C ALA A 136 2.23 -27.56 -6.35
N GLY A 137 1.53 -26.85 -5.47
CA GLY A 137 2.04 -26.44 -4.16
C GLY A 137 3.25 -25.50 -4.23
N ALA A 138 4.34 -25.85 -3.52
CA ALA A 138 5.52 -25.00 -3.36
C ALA A 138 6.19 -24.57 -4.68
N GLY A 139 6.21 -25.43 -5.70
CA GLY A 139 6.78 -25.08 -7.01
C GLY A 139 6.00 -23.98 -7.74
N ASP A 140 4.67 -23.95 -7.58
CA ASP A 140 3.84 -22.87 -8.12
C ASP A 140 3.96 -21.59 -7.32
N LEU A 141 4.10 -21.69 -6.00
CA LEU A 141 4.40 -20.54 -5.14
C LEU A 141 5.73 -19.90 -5.56
N MET A 142 6.78 -20.67 -5.84
CA MET A 142 8.06 -20.13 -6.31
C MET A 142 7.92 -19.43 -7.67
N ARG A 143 7.16 -20.00 -8.61
CA ARG A 143 6.87 -19.35 -9.91
C ARG A 143 6.07 -18.05 -9.75
N ALA A 144 5.08 -18.03 -8.85
CA ALA A 144 4.33 -16.82 -8.52
C ALA A 144 5.22 -15.75 -7.88
N TRP A 145 6.10 -16.15 -6.96
CA TRP A 145 7.10 -15.26 -6.34
C TRP A 145 8.09 -14.70 -7.36
N ALA A 146 8.61 -15.52 -8.27
CA ALA A 146 9.49 -15.07 -9.35
C ALA A 146 8.77 -14.08 -10.28
N ALA A 147 7.51 -14.35 -10.64
CA ALA A 147 6.69 -13.43 -11.43
C ALA A 147 6.47 -12.11 -10.69
N GLN A 148 6.18 -12.17 -9.38
CA GLN A 148 6.01 -10.99 -8.52
C GLN A 148 7.30 -10.18 -8.40
N LEU A 149 8.45 -10.84 -8.20
CA LEU A 149 9.74 -10.18 -8.11
C LEU A 149 10.07 -9.45 -9.41
N ARG A 150 9.85 -10.11 -10.56
CA ARG A 150 10.03 -9.49 -11.88
C ARG A 150 9.11 -8.26 -12.07
N GLY A 151 7.84 -8.38 -11.69
CA GLY A 151 6.87 -7.26 -11.77
C GLY A 151 7.24 -6.11 -10.83
N PHE A 152 7.69 -6.43 -9.62
CA PHE A 152 8.18 -5.48 -8.63
C PHE A 152 9.39 -4.70 -9.18
N LEU A 153 10.44 -5.39 -9.66
CA LEU A 153 11.63 -4.73 -10.21
C LEU A 153 11.28 -3.81 -11.40
N ALA A 154 10.42 -4.27 -12.31
CA ALA A 154 9.96 -3.46 -13.43
C ALA A 154 9.21 -2.20 -12.97
N THR A 155 8.38 -2.32 -11.93
CA THR A 155 7.63 -1.18 -11.38
C THR A 155 8.54 -0.20 -10.65
N GLN A 156 9.49 -0.70 -9.86
CA GLN A 156 10.48 0.14 -9.18
C GLN A 156 11.34 0.91 -10.18
N PHE A 157 11.73 0.27 -11.29
CA PHE A 157 12.49 0.94 -12.35
C PHE A 157 11.68 2.08 -13.01
N GLU A 158 10.41 1.85 -13.35
CA GLU A 158 9.54 2.89 -13.91
C GLU A 158 9.37 4.07 -12.95
N VAL A 159 9.13 3.79 -11.67
CA VAL A 159 8.96 4.81 -10.64
C VAL A 159 10.26 5.60 -10.41
N ALA A 160 11.40 4.91 -10.36
CA ALA A 160 12.71 5.56 -10.25
C ALA A 160 12.96 6.51 -11.41
N ALA A 161 12.70 6.09 -12.66
CA ALA A 161 12.85 6.93 -13.84
C ALA A 161 11.98 8.20 -13.76
N LEU A 162 10.74 8.09 -13.29
CA LEU A 162 9.84 9.24 -13.12
C LEU A 162 10.29 10.19 -12.00
N ILE A 163 10.70 9.64 -10.86
CA ILE A 163 11.19 10.44 -9.72
C ILE A 163 12.50 11.14 -10.08
N VAL A 164 13.43 10.45 -10.75
CA VAL A 164 14.70 11.02 -11.20
C VAL A 164 14.44 12.15 -12.20
N LEU A 165 13.52 11.97 -13.15
CA LEU A 165 13.15 13.06 -14.08
C LEU A 165 12.57 14.27 -13.34
N ALA A 166 11.71 14.06 -12.34
CA ALA A 166 11.21 15.15 -11.51
C ALA A 166 12.33 15.83 -10.70
N SER A 167 13.28 15.04 -10.18
CA SER A 167 14.42 15.51 -9.40
C SER A 167 15.38 16.36 -10.23
N VAL A 168 15.55 16.04 -11.51
CA VAL A 168 16.33 16.83 -12.48
C VAL A 168 15.80 18.26 -12.59
N LEU A 169 14.48 18.47 -12.52
CA LEU A 169 13.87 19.80 -12.49
C LEU A 169 14.12 20.54 -11.18
N ILE A 170 14.14 19.81 -10.05
CA ILE A 170 14.44 20.38 -8.72
C ILE A 170 15.90 20.86 -8.65
N VAL A 171 16.82 20.13 -9.30
CA VAL A 171 18.25 20.43 -9.32
C VAL A 171 18.62 21.55 -10.30
N LEU A 172 17.82 21.76 -11.36
CA LEU A 172 18.14 22.70 -12.45
C LEU A 172 18.52 24.13 -12.01
N PRO A 173 17.84 24.78 -11.04
CA PRO A 173 18.19 26.15 -10.62
C PRO A 173 19.64 26.29 -10.12
N HIS A 174 20.16 25.24 -9.48
CA HIS A 174 21.55 25.21 -8.99
C HIS A 174 22.58 25.20 -10.13
N LEU A 175 22.19 24.73 -11.32
CA LEU A 175 23.03 24.72 -12.53
C LEU A 175 23.02 26.05 -13.27
N LEU A 176 21.88 26.73 -13.27
CA LEU A 176 21.65 27.95 -14.06
C LEU A 176 22.31 29.20 -13.47
N GLY A 177 22.98 29.07 -12.32
CA GLY A 177 23.91 30.09 -11.83
C GLY A 177 23.48 30.74 -10.54
N TYR A 178 23.58 29.99 -9.44
CA TYR A 178 23.75 30.58 -8.12
C TYR A 178 25.04 31.43 -8.03
N ALA A 179 25.94 31.33 -9.01
CA ALA A 179 27.13 32.18 -9.17
C ALA A 179 26.84 33.67 -9.48
N ALA A 180 25.60 34.05 -9.81
CA ALA A 180 25.23 35.45 -10.06
C ALA A 180 24.69 36.19 -8.82
N LEU A 181 24.36 35.46 -7.75
CA LEU A 181 23.94 36.03 -6.47
C LEU A 181 25.18 36.17 -5.60
N ASP A 182 25.90 37.26 -5.86
CA ASP A 182 27.01 37.75 -5.06
C ASP A 182 26.63 37.82 -3.57
N SER A 183 27.65 37.72 -2.72
CA SER A 183 27.80 37.71 -1.24
C SER A 183 26.84 38.50 -0.31
N THR A 184 25.73 39.05 -0.82
CA THR A 184 24.82 39.97 -0.14
C THR A 184 23.49 39.35 0.32
N LEU A 185 23.16 38.12 -0.10
CA LEU A 185 21.95 37.41 0.33
C LEU A 185 22.31 36.29 1.32
N PRO A 186 21.70 36.27 2.52
CA PRO A 186 21.98 35.23 3.50
C PRO A 186 21.64 33.83 2.96
N LEU A 187 22.49 32.88 3.34
CA LEU A 187 22.72 31.55 2.74
C LEU A 187 21.68 30.42 3.04
N PRO A 188 20.35 30.66 3.14
CA PRO A 188 19.41 29.57 2.89
C PRO A 188 18.28 29.90 1.89
N ILE A 189 18.34 31.04 1.18
CA ILE A 189 17.32 31.34 0.17
C ILE A 189 17.66 30.61 -1.15
N THR A 190 17.26 29.34 -1.26
CA THR A 190 17.18 28.62 -2.53
C THR A 190 16.27 29.38 -3.52
N PHE A 191 16.49 29.17 -4.83
CA PHE A 191 15.63 29.72 -5.91
C PHE A 191 14.14 29.50 -5.64
N TRP A 192 13.79 28.34 -5.04
CA TRP A 192 12.41 27.98 -4.71
C TRP A 192 11.73 28.99 -3.79
N TRP A 193 12.42 29.49 -2.76
CA TRP A 193 11.87 30.48 -1.84
C TRP A 193 11.69 31.86 -2.48
N LEU A 194 12.61 32.27 -3.36
CA LEU A 194 12.45 33.51 -4.14
C LEU A 194 11.30 33.38 -5.15
N ALA A 195 11.19 32.23 -5.81
CA ALA A 195 10.13 31.96 -6.78
C ALA A 195 8.73 32.03 -6.15
N MET A 196 8.58 31.80 -4.84
CA MET A 196 7.30 31.90 -4.12
C MET A 196 6.77 33.33 -4.03
N LEU A 197 7.63 34.35 -4.11
CA LEU A 197 7.24 35.75 -3.94
C LEU A 197 6.22 36.19 -5.01
N LEU A 198 6.42 35.77 -6.27
CA LEU A 198 5.53 36.15 -7.37
C LEU A 198 4.13 35.50 -7.27
N PRO A 199 3.98 34.17 -7.12
CA PRO A 199 2.67 33.56 -6.88
C PRO A 199 2.00 34.05 -5.60
N GLY A 200 2.78 34.33 -4.54
CA GLY A 200 2.26 34.92 -3.31
C GLY A 200 1.66 36.32 -3.54
N TRP A 201 2.37 37.17 -4.28
CA TRP A 201 1.88 38.48 -4.68
C TRP A 201 0.65 38.40 -5.59
N LEU A 202 0.69 37.51 -6.60
CA LEU A 202 -0.46 37.27 -7.48
C LEU A 202 -1.68 36.76 -6.71
N GLY A 203 -1.49 35.90 -5.70
CA GLY A 203 -2.57 35.44 -4.83
C GLY A 203 -3.23 36.61 -4.06
N MET A 204 -2.43 37.48 -3.45
CA MET A 204 -2.95 38.70 -2.81
C MET A 204 -3.70 39.59 -3.82
N PHE A 205 -3.12 39.81 -4.99
CA PHE A 205 -3.75 40.57 -6.07
C PHE A 205 -5.09 39.97 -6.51
N MET A 206 -5.20 38.65 -6.68
CA MET A 206 -6.46 37.99 -7.05
C MET A 206 -7.51 38.10 -5.94
N GLY A 207 -7.09 38.03 -4.67
CA GLY A 207 -7.96 38.26 -3.51
C GLY A 207 -8.54 39.68 -3.49
N PHE A 208 -7.70 40.69 -3.70
CA PHE A 208 -8.17 42.08 -3.82
C PHE A 208 -9.02 42.29 -5.07
N ALA A 209 -8.66 41.71 -6.21
CA ALA A 209 -9.46 41.78 -7.44
C ALA A 209 -10.85 41.18 -7.25
N TYR A 210 -10.98 40.07 -6.51
CA TYR A 210 -12.26 39.49 -6.12
C TYR A 210 -13.09 40.48 -5.27
N TRP A 211 -12.49 41.12 -4.25
CA TRP A 211 -13.19 42.09 -3.39
C TRP A 211 -13.63 43.35 -4.14
N TRP A 212 -12.88 43.79 -5.16
CA TRP A 212 -13.24 44.95 -5.96
C TRP A 212 -14.42 44.73 -6.92
N LEU A 213 -14.82 43.47 -7.18
CA LEU A 213 -16.04 43.14 -7.92
C LEU A 213 -17.26 43.19 -6.99
N ARG A 214 -17.83 44.39 -6.81
CA ARG A 214 -19.13 44.59 -6.15
C ARG A 214 -20.30 44.30 -7.08
N ASP A 215 -21.42 43.87 -6.49
CA ASP A 215 -22.67 43.77 -7.23
C ASP A 215 -23.19 45.20 -7.53
N PRO A 216 -23.90 45.44 -8.65
CA PRO A 216 -24.31 46.79 -9.06
C PRO A 216 -25.13 47.52 -8.00
N GLU A 217 -25.88 46.77 -7.18
CA GLU A 217 -26.73 47.28 -6.10
C GLU A 217 -25.93 47.84 -4.91
N ASP A 218 -24.69 47.39 -4.71
CA ASP A 218 -23.80 47.81 -3.62
C ASP A 218 -22.94 49.03 -3.98
N VAL A 219 -23.02 49.51 -5.23
CA VAL A 219 -22.19 50.62 -5.71
C VAL A 219 -22.82 51.96 -5.32
N SER A 220 -22.34 52.54 -4.22
CA SER A 220 -22.69 53.88 -3.76
C SER A 220 -21.50 54.86 -3.81
N PRO A 221 -21.72 56.19 -3.82
CA PRO A 221 -20.63 57.17 -3.72
C PRO A 221 -19.75 56.98 -2.48
N ALA A 222 -20.34 56.57 -1.35
CA ALA A 222 -19.61 56.24 -0.12
C ALA A 222 -18.71 55.01 -0.31
N SER A 223 -19.17 54.02 -1.06
CA SER A 223 -18.39 52.83 -1.38
C SER A 223 -17.17 53.17 -2.26
N VAL A 224 -17.33 54.07 -3.24
CA VAL A 224 -16.22 54.55 -4.10
C VAL A 224 -15.21 55.37 -3.29
N LEU A 225 -15.68 56.19 -2.34
CA LEU A 225 -14.82 56.92 -1.42
C LEU A 225 -14.01 55.97 -0.52
N SER A 226 -14.62 54.89 -0.03
CA SER A 226 -13.92 53.87 0.76
C SER A 226 -12.83 53.16 -0.06
N ASP A 227 -13.10 52.85 -1.34
CA ASP A 227 -12.13 52.22 -2.23
C ASP A 227 -10.92 53.14 -2.47
N LEU A 228 -11.16 54.44 -2.69
CA LEU A 228 -10.11 55.45 -2.86
C LEU A 228 -9.29 55.63 -1.58
N ALA A 229 -9.93 55.64 -0.41
CA ALA A 229 -9.25 55.74 0.87
C ALA A 229 -8.32 54.54 1.11
N ILE A 230 -8.80 53.31 0.86
CA ILE A 230 -7.98 52.09 0.96
C ILE A 230 -6.81 52.16 -0.01
N CYS A 231 -7.04 52.54 -1.28
CA CYS A 231 -5.96 52.67 -2.26
C CYS A 231 -4.90 53.68 -1.83
N LEU A 232 -5.28 54.85 -1.30
CA LEU A 232 -4.34 55.87 -0.83
C LEU A 232 -3.56 55.41 0.40
N LEU A 233 -4.23 54.77 1.36
CA LEU A 233 -3.63 54.27 2.61
C LEU A 233 -2.60 53.17 2.37
N THR A 234 -2.71 52.41 1.27
CA THR A 234 -1.73 51.38 0.92
C THR A 234 -0.69 51.86 -0.11
N LEU A 235 -1.08 52.70 -1.06
CA LEU A 235 -0.20 53.19 -2.13
C LEU A 235 0.90 54.11 -1.59
N VAL A 236 0.56 55.06 -0.72
CA VAL A 236 1.54 56.05 -0.21
C VAL A 236 2.63 55.39 0.63
N PRO A 237 2.32 54.57 1.66
CA PRO A 237 3.34 53.84 2.39
C PRO A 237 4.09 52.82 1.51
N GLY A 238 3.39 52.18 0.57
CA GLY A 238 4.00 51.25 -0.38
C GLY A 238 5.10 51.90 -1.23
N LEU A 239 4.83 53.05 -1.84
CA LEU A 239 5.82 53.79 -2.64
C LEU A 239 6.98 54.32 -1.79
N CYS A 240 6.71 54.85 -0.59
CA CYS A 240 7.75 55.33 0.32
C CYS A 240 8.67 54.20 0.82
N LEU A 241 8.11 53.03 1.12
CA LEU A 241 8.90 51.86 1.53
C LEU A 241 9.65 51.26 0.35
N LEU A 242 9.12 51.33 -0.87
CA LEU A 242 9.80 50.82 -2.07
C LEU A 242 11.05 51.65 -2.38
N THR A 243 10.93 52.98 -2.33
CA THR A 243 12.08 53.87 -2.58
C THR A 243 13.13 53.69 -1.50
N LYS A 244 12.74 53.64 -0.22
CA LYS A 244 13.67 53.41 0.90
C LYS A 244 14.33 52.03 0.84
N GLY A 245 13.54 50.97 0.64
CA GLY A 245 14.04 49.59 0.56
C GLY A 245 15.02 49.38 -0.60
N TRP A 246 14.79 50.04 -1.74
CA TRP A 246 15.71 50.02 -2.87
C TRP A 246 17.02 50.75 -2.59
N HIS A 247 16.96 51.94 -1.97
CA HIS A 247 18.16 52.73 -1.66
C HIS A 247 19.02 52.09 -0.57
N ASP A 248 18.39 51.55 0.48
CA ASP A 248 19.07 50.97 1.65
C ASP A 248 19.42 49.49 1.46
N ALA A 249 19.18 48.91 0.27
CA ALA A 249 19.26 47.47 0.00
C ALA A 249 18.49 46.59 1.02
N ALA A 250 17.45 47.15 1.63
CA ALA A 250 16.66 46.54 2.68
C ALA A 250 15.50 45.71 2.09
N TRP A 251 15.79 44.46 1.72
CA TRP A 251 14.85 43.55 1.07
C TRP A 251 13.52 43.36 1.81
N SER A 252 13.53 43.35 3.14
CA SER A 252 12.30 43.25 3.94
C SER A 252 11.34 44.41 3.70
N LEU A 253 11.85 45.64 3.57
CA LEU A 253 11.04 46.83 3.29
C LEU A 253 10.49 46.80 1.85
N THR A 254 11.31 46.36 0.89
CA THR A 254 10.91 46.17 -0.51
C THR A 254 9.77 45.15 -0.63
N LEU A 255 9.79 44.06 0.13
CA LEU A 255 8.73 43.05 0.12
C LEU A 255 7.42 43.58 0.72
N ILE A 256 7.49 44.31 1.84
CA ILE A 256 6.31 44.96 2.44
C ILE A 256 5.71 45.96 1.47
N ALA A 257 6.55 46.76 0.80
CA ALA A 257 6.12 47.72 -0.21
C ALA A 257 5.36 47.05 -1.36
N LEU A 258 5.90 45.96 -1.93
CA LEU A 258 5.24 45.22 -3.00
C LEU A 258 3.90 44.62 -2.56
N ALA A 259 3.80 44.09 -1.34
CA ALA A 259 2.55 43.58 -0.79
C ALA A 259 1.47 44.67 -0.68
N LEU A 260 1.83 45.87 -0.20
CA LEU A 260 0.92 47.00 -0.10
C LEU A 260 0.42 47.50 -1.48
N LEU A 261 1.23 47.36 -2.53
CA LEU A 261 0.86 47.75 -3.89
C LEU A 261 -0.15 46.79 -4.55
N ALA A 262 -0.39 45.60 -4.00
CA ALA A 262 -1.33 44.63 -4.59
C ALA A 262 -2.77 45.15 -4.66
N ALA A 263 -3.25 45.81 -3.59
CA ALA A 263 -4.62 46.35 -3.51
C ALA A 263 -4.93 47.45 -4.55
N PRO A 264 -4.13 48.53 -4.68
CA PRO A 264 -4.40 49.58 -5.66
C PRO A 264 -4.20 49.09 -7.11
N LEU A 265 -3.24 48.20 -7.35
CA LEU A 265 -3.03 47.62 -8.68
C LEU A 265 -4.20 46.70 -9.09
N ALA A 266 -4.76 45.93 -8.16
CA ALA A 266 -5.97 45.15 -8.40
C ALA A 266 -7.19 46.05 -8.69
N ARG A 267 -7.28 47.21 -8.05
CA ARG A 267 -8.35 48.19 -8.32
C ARG A 267 -8.22 48.78 -9.73
N ILE A 268 -7.02 49.18 -10.13
CA ILE A 268 -6.76 49.68 -11.50
C ILE A 268 -7.09 48.59 -12.52
N TRP A 269 -6.68 47.35 -12.27
CA TRP A 269 -6.96 46.22 -13.16
C TRP A 269 -8.45 45.96 -13.36
N THR A 270 -9.22 45.92 -12.28
CA THR A 270 -10.68 45.72 -12.34
C THR A 270 -11.39 46.89 -13.01
N TRP A 271 -10.91 48.12 -12.81
CA TRP A 271 -11.39 49.31 -13.52
C TRP A 271 -11.14 49.25 -15.04
N LEU A 272 -9.92 48.90 -15.46
CA LEU A 272 -9.54 48.75 -16.88
C LEU A 272 -10.35 47.66 -17.60
N ARG A 273 -10.76 46.62 -16.87
CA ARG A 273 -11.58 45.50 -17.39
C ARG A 273 -13.08 45.68 -17.13
N GLY A 274 -13.49 46.83 -16.57
CA GLY A 274 -14.81 47.06 -16.00
C GLY A 274 -15.96 46.77 -16.97
N LYS A 275 -15.87 47.22 -18.23
CA LYS A 275 -16.95 47.00 -19.22
C LYS A 275 -17.24 45.53 -19.53
N THR A 276 -16.30 44.60 -19.35
CA THR A 276 -16.49 43.17 -19.68
C THR A 276 -16.75 42.29 -18.46
N LEU A 277 -16.41 42.77 -17.26
CA LEU A 277 -16.55 42.03 -16.00
C LEU A 277 -17.73 42.52 -15.14
N LEU A 278 -18.17 43.77 -15.31
CA LEU A 278 -19.32 44.35 -14.60
C LEU A 278 -20.68 43.87 -15.14
N ASP A 279 -20.74 43.38 -16.38
CA ASP A 279 -21.96 42.78 -16.94
C ASP A 279 -22.33 41.46 -16.24
N ASN A 280 -21.36 40.77 -15.61
CA ASN A 280 -21.61 39.56 -14.83
C ASN A 280 -20.54 39.40 -13.71
N PRO A 281 -20.70 40.09 -12.57
CA PRO A 281 -19.71 40.06 -11.47
C PRO A 281 -19.50 38.66 -10.89
N ALA A 282 -20.54 37.81 -10.91
CA ALA A 282 -20.45 36.42 -10.44
C ALA A 282 -19.45 35.59 -11.28
N GLN A 283 -19.47 35.71 -12.61
CA GLN A 283 -18.49 35.04 -13.47
C GLN A 283 -17.06 35.57 -13.24
N GLY A 284 -16.90 36.87 -13.00
CA GLY A 284 -15.61 37.47 -12.65
C GLY A 284 -15.05 36.92 -11.33
N ARG A 285 -15.89 36.82 -10.29
CA ARG A 285 -15.54 36.23 -8.99
C ARG A 285 -15.09 34.77 -9.12
N ILE A 286 -15.76 33.96 -9.93
CA ILE A 286 -15.33 32.58 -10.23
C ILE A 286 -13.94 32.57 -10.89
N ARG A 287 -13.69 33.42 -11.89
CA ARG A 287 -12.38 33.49 -12.56
C ARG A 287 -11.24 33.86 -11.60
N TYR A 288 -11.44 34.86 -10.74
CA TYR A 288 -10.44 35.25 -9.75
C TYR A 288 -10.25 34.22 -8.65
N THR A 289 -11.33 33.53 -8.23
CA THR A 289 -11.23 32.42 -7.28
C THR A 289 -10.44 31.24 -7.87
N SER A 290 -10.68 30.90 -9.14
CA SER A 290 -9.90 29.88 -9.85
C SER A 290 -8.43 30.30 -10.04
N ALA A 291 -8.18 31.56 -10.39
CA ALA A 291 -6.82 32.10 -10.50
C ALA A 291 -6.09 32.10 -9.14
N LEU A 292 -6.78 32.50 -8.05
CA LEU A 292 -6.27 32.43 -6.69
C LEU A 292 -5.92 30.98 -6.32
N SER A 293 -6.83 30.03 -6.55
CA SER A 293 -6.58 28.60 -6.33
C SER A 293 -5.33 28.12 -7.10
N ALA A 294 -5.18 28.50 -8.37
CA ALA A 294 -3.99 28.17 -9.17
C ALA A 294 -2.70 28.78 -8.59
N THR A 295 -2.74 30.04 -8.12
CA THR A 295 -1.58 30.68 -7.47
C THR A 295 -1.21 30.03 -6.14
N LEU A 296 -2.19 29.63 -5.33
CA LEU A 296 -1.98 28.92 -4.07
C LEU A 296 -1.41 27.51 -4.31
N LEU A 297 -1.90 26.80 -5.32
CA LEU A 297 -1.34 25.51 -5.73
C LEU A 297 0.11 25.64 -6.23
N CYS A 298 0.41 26.70 -6.99
CA CYS A 298 1.78 27.01 -7.42
C CYS A 298 2.68 27.30 -6.20
N LEU A 299 2.20 28.13 -5.26
CA LEU A 299 2.92 28.45 -4.03
C LEU A 299 3.17 27.20 -3.16
N PHE A 300 2.17 26.34 -3.01
CA PHE A 300 2.33 25.05 -2.32
C PHE A 300 3.32 24.14 -3.03
N GLY A 301 3.27 24.04 -4.35
CA GLY A 301 4.22 23.27 -5.16
C GLY A 301 5.67 23.75 -4.99
N LEU A 302 5.89 25.07 -5.01
CA LEU A 302 7.21 25.67 -4.78
C LEU A 302 7.69 25.45 -3.34
N LEU A 303 6.81 25.53 -2.35
CA LEU A 303 7.14 25.22 -0.95
C LEU A 303 7.58 23.76 -0.80
N VAL A 304 6.85 22.82 -1.43
CA VAL A 304 7.21 21.39 -1.43
C VAL A 304 8.55 21.16 -2.14
N ALA A 305 8.79 21.81 -3.29
CA ALA A 305 10.05 21.72 -4.01
C ALA A 305 11.23 22.30 -3.21
N GLY A 306 11.05 23.45 -2.56
CA GLY A 306 12.06 24.07 -1.72
C GLY A 306 12.38 23.26 -0.47
N ALA A 307 11.36 22.69 0.18
CA ALA A 307 11.55 21.78 1.31
C ALA A 307 12.25 20.48 0.90
N ALA A 308 11.87 19.92 -0.26
CA ALA A 308 12.50 18.73 -0.82
C ALA A 308 13.98 18.97 -1.16
N ASP A 309 14.28 20.10 -1.81
CA ASP A 309 15.65 20.52 -2.14
C ASP A 309 16.51 20.71 -0.88
N LEU A 310 15.98 21.41 0.13
CA LEU A 310 16.67 21.60 1.40
C LEU A 310 16.99 20.25 2.08
N PHE A 311 16.00 19.35 2.13
CA PHE A 311 16.17 18.05 2.76
C PHE A 311 17.09 17.12 1.96
N SER A 312 17.08 17.19 0.63
CA SER A 312 17.96 16.37 -0.19
C SER A 312 19.43 16.77 -0.07
N TRP A 313 19.73 18.05 0.15
CA TRP A 313 21.10 18.49 0.44
C TRP A 313 21.62 17.93 1.76
N PHE A 314 20.76 17.92 2.79
CA PHE A 314 21.05 17.23 4.04
C PHE A 314 21.34 15.74 3.80
N LEU A 315 20.53 15.06 2.99
CA LEU A 315 20.76 13.64 2.69
C LEU A 315 22.03 13.39 1.86
N ALA A 316 22.34 14.27 0.90
CA ALA A 316 23.55 14.18 0.07
C ALA A 316 24.83 14.40 0.88
N ASP A 317 24.79 15.29 1.88
CA ASP A 317 25.89 15.52 2.83
C ASP A 317 26.10 14.30 3.74
N GLN A 318 25.02 13.73 4.30
CA GLN A 318 25.09 12.48 5.08
C GLN A 318 25.59 11.29 4.26
N LEU A 319 25.31 11.27 2.95
CA LEU A 319 25.95 10.36 2.02
C LEU A 319 27.46 10.67 1.94
N ALA A 320 27.86 11.88 1.55
CA ALA A 320 29.26 12.25 1.34
C ALA A 320 30.18 11.98 2.56
N GLN A 321 29.68 12.19 3.78
CA GLN A 321 30.43 11.95 5.03
C GLN A 321 30.62 10.47 5.39
N GLY A 322 30.10 9.54 4.58
CA GLY A 322 30.33 8.10 4.76
C GLY A 322 29.41 7.41 5.77
N THR A 323 28.66 8.16 6.59
CA THR A 323 27.67 7.67 7.57
C THR A 323 26.57 6.84 6.92
N LEU A 324 26.08 7.25 5.74
CA LEU A 324 25.13 6.46 4.95
C LEU A 324 25.78 5.51 3.93
N HIS A 325 27.03 5.72 3.48
CA HIS A 325 27.68 4.84 2.48
C HIS A 325 27.83 3.39 2.98
N ALA A 326 28.12 3.19 4.27
CA ALA A 326 28.18 1.86 4.88
C ALA A 326 26.81 1.13 4.90
N GLN A 327 25.70 1.87 4.84
CA GLN A 327 24.34 1.32 4.83
C GLN A 327 23.71 1.27 3.42
N ILE A 328 24.12 2.16 2.50
CA ILE A 328 23.56 2.30 1.14
C ILE A 328 24.27 1.45 0.08
N ILE A 329 25.54 1.06 0.24
CA ILE A 329 26.16 0.05 -0.64
C ILE A 329 25.42 -1.30 -0.50
N GLY A 330 24.70 -1.51 0.62
CA GLY A 330 23.59 -2.45 0.71
C GLY A 330 22.31 -1.93 0.02
N GLY A 331 22.38 -1.46 -1.23
CA GLY A 331 21.30 -0.76 -1.96
C GLY A 331 20.05 -1.61 -2.24
N THR A 332 20.07 -2.87 -1.83
CA THR A 332 18.90 -3.74 -1.72
C THR A 332 18.11 -3.51 -0.42
N GLY A 333 18.72 -2.97 0.63
CA GLY A 333 18.21 -2.91 2.00
C GLY A 333 16.97 -2.04 2.17
N VAL A 334 17.02 -0.74 1.87
CA VAL A 334 15.91 0.17 2.24
C VAL A 334 14.67 -0.04 1.38
N THR A 335 14.83 -0.26 0.07
CA THR A 335 13.72 -0.61 -0.83
C THR A 335 13.20 -2.02 -0.58
N ALA A 336 14.06 -3.01 -0.26
CA ALA A 336 13.58 -4.33 0.15
C ALA A 336 13.02 -4.35 1.57
N ILE A 337 13.44 -3.49 2.50
CA ILE A 337 12.88 -3.36 3.85
C ILE A 337 11.53 -2.67 3.78
N LEU A 338 11.37 -1.62 2.98
CA LEU A 338 10.08 -0.94 2.78
C LEU A 338 9.10 -1.81 1.98
N ALA A 339 9.59 -2.55 0.97
CA ALA A 339 8.79 -3.55 0.25
C ALA A 339 8.54 -4.81 1.10
N ALA A 340 9.46 -5.21 1.99
CA ALA A 340 9.26 -6.28 2.96
C ALA A 340 8.26 -5.85 4.04
N LEU A 341 8.32 -4.61 4.52
CA LEU A 341 7.29 -4.07 5.41
C LEU A 341 5.93 -4.07 4.70
N GLY A 342 5.86 -3.63 3.45
CA GLY A 342 4.64 -3.77 2.63
C GLY A 342 4.17 -5.23 2.50
N ARG A 343 5.10 -6.18 2.28
CA ARG A 343 4.82 -7.63 2.13
C ARG A 343 4.52 -8.36 3.44
N PHE A 344 5.00 -7.88 4.57
CA PHE A 344 4.75 -8.46 5.90
C PHE A 344 3.54 -7.82 6.58
N THR A 345 3.28 -6.54 6.31
CA THR A 345 2.08 -5.87 6.83
C THR A 345 0.83 -6.41 6.15
N LEU A 346 0.83 -6.62 4.81
CA LEU A 346 -0.36 -7.06 4.05
C LEU A 346 -0.97 -8.41 4.52
N PRO A 347 -0.20 -9.47 4.81
CA PRO A 347 -0.74 -10.73 5.34
C PRO A 347 -1.16 -10.62 6.82
N LEU A 348 -0.53 -9.73 7.60
CA LEU A 348 -0.96 -9.41 8.96
C LEU A 348 -2.26 -8.59 8.99
N LEU A 349 -2.75 -8.13 7.83
CA LEU A 349 -4.08 -7.51 7.64
C LEU A 349 -5.21 -8.54 7.50
N GLN A 350 -4.91 -9.85 7.50
CA GLN A 350 -5.95 -10.88 7.45
C GLN A 350 -6.73 -10.94 8.78
N PRO A 351 -8.06 -10.83 8.75
CA PRO A 351 -8.88 -10.89 9.95
C PRO A 351 -8.88 -12.32 10.49
N HIS A 352 -7.95 -12.61 11.41
CA HIS A 352 -8.06 -13.77 12.29
C HIS A 352 -8.62 -13.27 13.63
N GLY A 353 -9.89 -13.56 13.87
CA GLY A 353 -10.53 -13.39 15.17
C GLY A 353 -11.40 -12.15 15.35
N LYS A 354 -12.38 -12.31 16.25
CA LYS A 354 -13.51 -11.42 16.57
C LYS A 354 -13.13 -9.92 16.64
N PRO A 355 -13.99 -9.02 16.14
CA PRO A 355 -13.72 -7.59 16.14
C PRO A 355 -13.70 -7.05 17.58
N SER A 356 -12.51 -6.72 18.11
CA SER A 356 -12.37 -5.97 19.35
C SER A 356 -12.40 -4.46 19.05
N LEU A 357 -13.18 -3.72 19.84
CA LEU A 357 -13.53 -2.29 19.73
C LEU A 357 -12.37 -1.25 19.74
N GLY A 358 -11.11 -1.62 19.52
CA GLY A 358 -9.95 -0.74 19.72
C GLY A 358 -8.85 -0.77 18.65
N ARG A 359 -9.09 -1.35 17.46
CA ARG A 359 -8.06 -1.38 16.40
C ARG A 359 -8.20 -0.14 15.48
N PRO A 360 -7.12 0.61 15.22
CA PRO A 360 -7.17 1.69 14.23
C PRO A 360 -7.64 1.14 12.87
N PRO A 361 -8.40 1.92 12.08
CA PRO A 361 -8.92 1.45 10.80
C PRO A 361 -7.75 1.10 9.88
N LEU A 362 -7.60 -0.19 9.62
CA LEU A 362 -6.51 -0.80 8.86
C LEU A 362 -6.23 -0.09 7.52
N MET A 363 -7.32 0.32 6.86
CA MET A 363 -7.30 1.07 5.60
C MET A 363 -6.66 2.45 5.72
N LEU A 364 -6.80 3.13 6.86
CA LEU A 364 -6.16 4.42 7.12
C LEU A 364 -4.65 4.26 7.28
N ILE A 365 -4.20 3.23 8.02
CA ILE A 365 -2.77 2.93 8.18
C ILE A 365 -2.14 2.60 6.83
N ALA A 366 -2.79 1.75 6.03
CA ALA A 366 -2.34 1.44 4.67
C ALA A 366 -2.26 2.70 3.79
N ASN A 367 -3.25 3.61 3.89
CA ASN A 367 -3.21 4.86 3.16
C ASN A 367 -2.05 5.78 3.59
N ILE A 368 -1.85 5.99 4.90
CA ILE A 368 -0.77 6.85 5.39
C ILE A 368 0.59 6.27 5.03
N SER A 369 0.80 4.96 5.26
CA SER A 369 2.06 4.29 4.94
C SER A 369 2.41 4.35 3.45
N GLY A 370 1.44 4.23 2.55
CA GLY A 370 1.67 4.40 1.12
C GLY A 370 2.12 5.80 0.72
N MET A 371 1.53 6.83 1.33
CA MET A 371 1.94 8.21 1.08
C MET A 371 3.35 8.49 1.62
N VAL A 372 3.64 8.05 2.85
CA VAL A 372 4.96 8.18 3.47
C VAL A 372 6.01 7.45 2.62
N LEU A 373 5.72 6.23 2.16
CA LEU A 373 6.61 5.45 1.30
C LEU A 373 6.96 6.21 0.01
N LEU A 374 5.97 6.81 -0.64
CA LEU A 374 6.18 7.58 -1.87
C LEU A 374 7.09 8.79 -1.64
N VAL A 375 6.89 9.52 -0.53
CA VAL A 375 7.73 10.67 -0.15
C VAL A 375 9.17 10.21 0.14
N LEU A 376 9.35 9.15 0.93
CA LEU A 376 10.67 8.61 1.25
C LEU A 376 11.43 8.17 -0.01
N LEU A 377 10.74 7.50 -0.94
CA LEU A 377 11.33 7.07 -2.21
C LEU A 377 11.71 8.28 -3.07
N ALA A 378 10.88 9.31 -3.11
CA ALA A 378 11.18 10.56 -3.81
C ALA A 378 12.42 11.25 -3.24
N MET A 379 12.50 11.37 -1.92
CA MET A 379 13.64 11.99 -1.22
C MET A 379 14.93 11.19 -1.43
N LEU A 380 14.86 9.85 -1.41
CA LEU A 380 16.02 8.99 -1.64
C LEU A 380 16.63 9.22 -3.02
N TRP A 381 15.83 9.18 -4.08
CA TRP A 381 16.32 9.37 -5.46
C TRP A 381 16.75 10.81 -5.73
N LEU A 382 16.09 11.80 -5.14
CA LEU A 382 16.50 13.20 -5.21
C LEU A 382 17.87 13.41 -4.55
N GLY A 383 18.07 12.91 -3.33
CA GLY A 383 19.35 12.99 -2.63
C GLY A 383 20.47 12.23 -3.36
N ALA A 384 20.17 11.04 -3.91
CA ALA A 384 21.12 10.29 -4.73
C ALA A 384 21.52 11.06 -6.01
N LEU A 385 20.56 11.74 -6.65
CA LEU A 385 20.84 12.59 -7.81
C LEU A 385 21.72 13.78 -7.45
N GLN A 386 21.41 14.47 -6.34
CA GLN A 386 22.22 15.59 -5.86
C GLN A 386 23.65 15.15 -5.53
N TYR A 387 23.80 14.02 -4.84
CA TYR A 387 25.11 13.42 -4.59
C TYR A 387 25.88 13.18 -5.89
N PHE A 388 25.27 12.51 -6.87
CA PHE A 388 25.91 12.23 -8.16
C PHE A 388 26.29 13.51 -8.93
N VAL A 389 25.39 14.51 -8.99
CA VAL A 389 25.61 15.74 -9.77
C VAL A 389 26.65 16.66 -9.15
N PHE A 390 26.76 16.73 -7.81
CA PHE A 390 27.64 17.68 -7.15
C PHE A 390 28.91 17.04 -6.56
N PHE A 391 28.84 15.83 -6.01
CA PHE A 391 29.96 15.22 -5.27
C PHE A 391 30.79 14.23 -6.08
N ALA A 392 30.28 13.68 -7.18
CA ALA A 392 31.07 12.78 -8.03
C ALA A 392 32.25 13.52 -8.70
N SER A 393 33.43 12.89 -8.75
CA SER A 393 34.66 13.53 -9.25
C SER A 393 34.91 13.35 -10.76
N PHE A 394 34.06 12.59 -11.46
CA PHE A 394 34.20 12.30 -12.88
C PHE A 394 33.21 13.13 -13.71
N TRP A 395 33.67 13.66 -14.84
CA TRP A 395 32.93 14.54 -15.78
C TRP A 395 32.54 15.92 -15.22
N SER A 396 32.31 16.87 -16.13
CA SER A 396 31.82 18.20 -15.75
C SER A 396 30.40 18.11 -15.18
N LEU A 397 30.09 19.03 -14.27
CA LEU A 397 28.82 19.10 -13.57
C LEU A 397 27.60 19.20 -14.53
N PRO A 398 27.60 20.07 -15.56
CA PRO A 398 26.51 20.11 -16.54
C PRO A 398 26.37 18.80 -17.32
N LEU A 399 27.48 18.12 -17.63
CA LEU A 399 27.45 16.87 -18.38
C LEU A 399 26.78 15.75 -17.56
N ARG A 400 27.09 15.64 -16.26
CA ARG A 400 26.44 14.68 -15.34
C ARG A 400 24.93 14.84 -15.32
N TRP A 401 24.44 16.07 -15.15
CA TRP A 401 23.00 16.34 -15.14
C TRP A 401 22.36 16.07 -16.52
N MET A 402 23.00 16.50 -17.62
CA MET A 402 22.49 16.28 -18.97
C MET A 402 22.40 14.78 -19.30
N MET A 403 23.35 13.97 -18.86
CA MET A 403 23.30 12.52 -19.06
C MET A 403 22.09 11.90 -18.37
N ILE A 404 21.80 12.27 -17.12
CA ILE A 404 20.63 11.76 -16.40
C ILE A 404 19.32 12.24 -17.03
N LEU A 405 19.24 13.53 -17.42
CA LEU A 405 18.08 14.05 -18.14
C LEU A 405 17.87 13.31 -19.46
N ALA A 406 18.90 13.20 -20.29
CA ALA A 406 18.82 12.60 -21.62
C ALA A 406 18.45 11.11 -21.53
N THR A 407 19.07 10.35 -20.63
CA THR A 407 18.76 8.93 -20.45
C THR A 407 17.34 8.72 -19.92
N SER A 408 16.89 9.51 -18.95
CA SER A 408 15.52 9.43 -18.41
C SER A 408 14.46 9.80 -19.46
N LEU A 409 14.68 10.89 -20.19
CA LEU A 409 13.79 11.31 -21.28
C LEU A 409 13.75 10.28 -22.41
N LEU A 410 14.92 9.78 -22.83
CA LEU A 410 15.01 8.76 -23.87
C LEU A 410 14.26 7.50 -23.47
N TYR A 411 14.43 7.03 -22.23
CA TYR A 411 13.67 5.89 -21.72
C TYR A 411 12.16 6.13 -21.78
N ILE A 412 11.68 7.26 -21.25
CA ILE A 412 10.26 7.59 -21.18
C ILE A 412 9.65 7.72 -22.59
N ILE A 413 10.34 8.39 -23.51
CA ILE A 413 9.85 8.59 -24.89
C ILE A 413 9.84 7.26 -25.66
N LEU A 414 10.91 6.47 -25.60
CA LEU A 414 11.01 5.19 -26.32
C LEU A 414 9.99 4.16 -25.81
N THR A 415 9.69 4.18 -24.51
CA THR A 415 8.79 3.19 -23.89
C THR A 415 7.37 3.70 -23.67
N GLY A 416 7.12 5.00 -23.86
CA GLY A 416 5.85 5.64 -23.52
C GLY A 416 4.64 5.15 -24.32
N ARG A 417 4.85 4.52 -25.47
CA ARG A 417 3.78 3.88 -26.28
C ARG A 417 3.34 2.51 -25.74
N ASN A 418 4.16 1.88 -24.91
CA ASN A 418 3.95 0.49 -24.46
C ASN A 418 3.13 0.42 -23.16
N LEU A 419 1.85 0.76 -23.25
CA LEU A 419 0.91 0.71 -22.11
C LEU A 419 0.86 -0.68 -21.45
N GLN A 420 0.97 -1.74 -22.26
CA GLN A 420 0.92 -3.14 -21.79
C GLN A 420 2.07 -3.51 -20.86
N GLN A 421 3.17 -2.75 -20.84
CA GLN A 421 4.25 -2.94 -19.89
C GLN A 421 3.75 -2.82 -18.43
N ILE A 422 2.80 -1.91 -18.17
CA ILE A 422 2.19 -1.73 -16.85
C ILE A 422 1.35 -2.95 -16.49
N ASN A 423 0.58 -3.50 -17.41
CA ASN A 423 -0.21 -4.70 -17.14
C ASN A 423 0.68 -5.93 -16.90
N ARG A 424 1.82 -6.01 -17.60
CA ARG A 424 2.78 -7.12 -17.45
C ARG A 424 3.63 -7.04 -16.19
N SER A 425 3.73 -5.86 -15.56
CA SER A 425 4.45 -5.67 -14.30
C SER A 425 3.58 -5.93 -13.06
N SER A 426 2.36 -6.44 -13.22
CA SER A 426 1.42 -6.76 -12.15
C SER A 426 1.17 -8.28 -12.00
N LEU A 427 0.31 -8.67 -11.05
CA LEU A 427 -0.15 -10.06 -10.89
C LEU A 427 -1.21 -10.49 -11.91
N HIS A 428 -1.76 -9.54 -12.67
CA HIS A 428 -2.83 -9.81 -13.61
C HIS A 428 -2.51 -10.95 -14.60
N PRO A 429 -1.33 -11.02 -15.26
CA PRO A 429 -1.03 -12.09 -16.21
C PRO A 429 -0.97 -13.48 -15.55
N PHE A 430 -0.44 -13.56 -14.32
CA PHE A 430 -0.41 -14.80 -13.56
C PHE A 430 -1.84 -15.27 -13.26
N TYR A 431 -2.65 -14.38 -12.69
CA TYR A 431 -4.04 -14.63 -12.35
C TYR A 431 -4.88 -15.07 -13.56
N ARG A 432 -4.80 -14.30 -14.65
CA ARG A 432 -5.42 -14.59 -15.95
C ARG A 432 -5.04 -15.98 -16.46
N SER A 433 -3.76 -16.34 -16.42
CA SER A 433 -3.30 -17.65 -16.90
C SER A 433 -3.86 -18.81 -16.08
N ARG A 434 -4.09 -18.64 -14.77
CA ARG A 434 -4.68 -19.67 -13.91
C ARG A 434 -6.17 -19.85 -14.18
N LEU A 435 -6.90 -18.75 -14.39
CA LEU A 435 -8.30 -18.80 -14.79
C LEU A 435 -8.49 -19.45 -16.16
N ALA A 436 -7.64 -19.10 -17.13
CA ALA A 436 -7.68 -19.69 -18.47
C ALA A 436 -7.59 -21.22 -18.41
N ARG A 437 -6.56 -21.73 -17.74
CA ARG A 437 -6.27 -23.18 -17.72
C ARG A 437 -7.23 -23.99 -16.85
N THR A 438 -7.91 -23.37 -15.90
CA THR A 438 -8.79 -24.09 -14.96
C THR A 438 -10.24 -24.04 -15.38
N TYR A 439 -10.76 -22.84 -15.67
CA TYR A 439 -12.17 -22.61 -15.92
C TYR A 439 -12.49 -22.47 -17.42
N VAL A 440 -11.70 -21.71 -18.18
CA VAL A 440 -12.00 -21.44 -19.60
C VAL A 440 -11.64 -22.64 -20.51
N SER A 441 -10.63 -23.40 -20.11
CA SER A 441 -10.15 -24.59 -20.81
C SER A 441 -11.14 -25.76 -20.81
N VAL A 442 -12.23 -25.69 -20.03
CA VAL A 442 -13.30 -26.69 -19.99
C VAL A 442 -13.86 -26.97 -21.40
N GLY A 443 -13.85 -25.98 -22.30
CA GLY A 443 -14.26 -26.18 -23.70
C GLY A 443 -13.19 -26.73 -24.65
N ASN A 444 -11.97 -27.05 -24.16
CA ASN A 444 -10.84 -27.52 -24.97
C ASN A 444 -10.84 -29.06 -25.08
N SER A 445 -11.66 -29.57 -25.99
CA SER A 445 -11.87 -31.00 -26.24
C SER A 445 -11.74 -31.32 -27.73
N PRO A 446 -11.39 -32.57 -28.12
CA PRO A 446 -11.20 -32.91 -29.51
C PRO A 446 -12.56 -32.97 -30.23
N PRO A 447 -12.65 -32.51 -31.50
CA PRO A 447 -13.82 -32.73 -32.33
C PRO A 447 -14.08 -34.23 -32.52
N THR A 448 -15.35 -34.62 -32.64
CA THR A 448 -15.75 -36.02 -32.88
C THR A 448 -14.97 -36.63 -34.05
N GLY A 449 -14.22 -37.70 -33.78
CA GLY A 449 -13.51 -38.49 -34.78
C GLY A 449 -12.13 -37.96 -35.21
N LYS A 450 -11.59 -36.91 -34.56
CA LYS A 450 -10.22 -36.42 -34.85
C LYS A 450 -9.37 -36.29 -33.57
N PRO A 451 -8.26 -37.05 -33.43
CA PRO A 451 -7.34 -36.86 -32.31
C PRO A 451 -6.63 -35.51 -32.44
N GLY A 452 -6.72 -34.68 -31.41
CA GLY A 452 -6.04 -33.39 -31.30
C GLY A 452 -5.42 -33.21 -29.92
N HIS A 453 -4.33 -32.44 -29.82
CA HIS A 453 -3.61 -32.19 -28.56
C HIS A 453 -4.37 -31.16 -27.69
N THR A 454 -5.50 -31.60 -27.15
CA THR A 454 -6.46 -30.79 -26.38
C THR A 454 -6.34 -31.12 -24.88
N ARG A 455 -6.93 -30.28 -24.02
CA ARG A 455 -6.82 -30.47 -22.56
C ARG A 455 -7.59 -31.69 -22.08
N PHE A 456 -8.81 -31.87 -22.58
CA PHE A 456 -9.64 -33.01 -22.26
C PHE A 456 -9.55 -34.05 -23.39
N PRO A 457 -9.27 -35.33 -23.09
CA PRO A 457 -9.16 -36.36 -24.13
C PRO A 457 -10.52 -36.76 -24.73
N ALA A 458 -11.62 -36.38 -24.07
CA ALA A 458 -13.00 -36.62 -24.46
C ALA A 458 -13.87 -35.43 -23.99
N SER A 459 -15.18 -35.48 -24.24
CA SER A 459 -16.09 -34.44 -23.74
C SER A 459 -15.97 -34.31 -22.21
N PRO A 460 -15.86 -33.09 -21.64
CA PRO A 460 -15.87 -32.88 -20.20
C PRO A 460 -17.20 -33.32 -19.56
N LEU A 461 -18.25 -33.48 -20.36
CA LEU A 461 -19.57 -33.94 -19.92
C LEU A 461 -19.68 -35.46 -19.79
N SER A 462 -18.70 -36.21 -20.31
CA SER A 462 -18.67 -37.67 -20.21
C SER A 462 -18.40 -38.14 -18.78
N SER A 463 -18.90 -39.33 -18.43
CA SER A 463 -18.63 -39.95 -17.14
C SER A 463 -17.15 -40.25 -16.97
N LYS A 464 -16.65 -40.11 -15.73
CA LYS A 464 -15.29 -40.44 -15.31
C LYS A 464 -15.09 -41.96 -15.28
N ALA A 465 -15.04 -42.62 -16.44
CA ALA A 465 -14.60 -44.01 -16.52
C ALA A 465 -13.09 -44.11 -16.17
N SER A 466 -12.71 -45.18 -15.49
CA SER A 466 -11.34 -45.47 -15.05
C SER A 466 -10.37 -45.47 -16.25
N GLY A 467 -9.48 -44.46 -16.32
CA GLY A 467 -8.48 -44.26 -17.38
C GLY A 467 -8.58 -42.92 -18.13
N MET A 468 -9.75 -42.29 -18.18
CA MET A 468 -9.91 -40.99 -18.88
C MET A 468 -9.32 -39.81 -18.10
N ALA A 469 -9.43 -39.82 -16.76
CA ALA A 469 -8.89 -38.76 -15.92
C ALA A 469 -7.35 -38.64 -16.00
N SER A 470 -6.64 -39.75 -16.20
CA SER A 470 -5.18 -39.77 -16.41
C SER A 470 -4.74 -39.20 -17.76
N GLY A 471 -5.65 -39.13 -18.74
CA GLY A 471 -5.39 -38.54 -20.06
C GLY A 471 -5.61 -37.03 -20.11
N ILE A 472 -6.10 -36.39 -19.04
CA ILE A 472 -6.28 -34.93 -18.98
C ILE A 472 -4.93 -34.25 -18.79
N ALA A 473 -4.64 -33.26 -19.63
CA ALA A 473 -3.39 -32.52 -19.56
C ALA A 473 -3.26 -31.70 -18.28
N LYS A 474 -2.02 -31.59 -17.76
CA LYS A 474 -1.76 -30.92 -16.47
C LYS A 474 -2.05 -29.43 -16.54
N LEU A 475 -2.45 -28.83 -15.40
CA LEU A 475 -2.68 -27.38 -15.31
C LEU A 475 -1.40 -26.54 -15.54
N SER A 476 -0.23 -27.15 -15.36
CA SER A 476 1.06 -26.52 -15.64
C SER A 476 1.35 -26.36 -17.13
N GLU A 477 0.76 -27.21 -17.98
CA GLU A 477 0.97 -27.21 -19.43
C GLU A 477 0.13 -26.12 -20.10
N LEU A 478 0.74 -25.45 -21.08
CA LEU A 478 0.09 -24.45 -21.91
C LEU A 478 -0.38 -25.14 -23.19
N LEU A 479 -1.69 -25.19 -23.43
CA LEU A 479 -2.27 -25.79 -24.62
C LEU A 479 -3.00 -24.74 -25.45
N GLU A 480 -2.94 -24.90 -26.77
CA GLU A 480 -3.76 -24.15 -27.69
C GLU A 480 -5.25 -24.50 -27.45
N GLY A 481 -6.14 -23.50 -27.51
CA GLY A 481 -7.57 -23.67 -27.23
C GLY A 481 -8.00 -23.62 -25.75
N ASP A 482 -7.06 -23.52 -24.80
CA ASP A 482 -7.39 -23.28 -23.37
C ASP A 482 -8.08 -21.93 -23.15
N ASP A 483 -7.80 -20.96 -24.01
CA ASP A 483 -8.44 -19.66 -24.06
C ASP A 483 -8.95 -19.42 -25.48
N ILE A 484 -9.93 -18.54 -25.61
CA ILE A 484 -10.59 -18.23 -26.87
C ILE A 484 -10.66 -16.70 -27.03
N ALA A 485 -10.58 -16.21 -28.26
CA ALA A 485 -10.84 -14.80 -28.51
C ALA A 485 -12.28 -14.47 -28.07
N LEU A 486 -12.49 -13.33 -27.40
CA LEU A 486 -13.82 -12.99 -26.92
C LEU A 486 -14.87 -12.90 -28.06
N PRO A 487 -14.56 -12.40 -29.26
CA PRO A 487 -15.51 -12.42 -30.38
C PRO A 487 -15.93 -13.82 -30.82
N ASP A 488 -15.04 -14.81 -30.71
CA ASP A 488 -15.30 -16.20 -31.12
C ASP A 488 -16.05 -17.00 -30.03
N TYR A 489 -16.24 -16.41 -28.84
CA TYR A 489 -16.97 -17.01 -27.73
C TYR A 489 -18.49 -16.82 -27.90
N ALA A 490 -19.12 -17.71 -28.67
CA ALA A 490 -20.54 -17.63 -29.03
C ALA A 490 -21.38 -18.80 -28.46
N PRO A 491 -21.58 -18.88 -27.12
CA PRO A 491 -22.41 -19.93 -26.52
C PRO A 491 -23.87 -19.90 -27.02
N HIS A 492 -24.38 -18.71 -27.35
CA HIS A 492 -25.76 -18.49 -27.79
C HIS A 492 -26.08 -19.14 -29.15
N GLU A 493 -25.10 -19.29 -30.04
CA GLU A 493 -25.26 -20.01 -31.32
C GLU A 493 -25.51 -21.53 -31.13
N HIS A 494 -25.14 -22.06 -29.96
CA HIS A 494 -25.26 -23.47 -29.60
C HIS A 494 -26.35 -23.73 -28.55
N GLY A 495 -27.22 -22.74 -28.32
CA GLY A 495 -28.34 -22.79 -27.35
C GLY A 495 -27.97 -22.46 -25.91
N GLY A 496 -26.74 -22.04 -25.62
CA GLY A 496 -26.34 -21.50 -24.32
C GLY A 496 -26.84 -20.07 -24.09
N PRO A 497 -26.76 -19.50 -22.89
CA PRO A 497 -27.15 -18.10 -22.67
C PRO A 497 -26.17 -17.11 -23.31
N ILE A 498 -26.64 -15.91 -23.60
CA ILE A 498 -25.78 -14.76 -23.90
C ILE A 498 -25.05 -14.37 -22.62
N HIS A 499 -23.71 -14.54 -22.60
CA HIS A 499 -22.89 -14.27 -21.43
C HIS A 499 -22.45 -12.79 -21.39
N LEU A 500 -22.86 -12.09 -20.34
CA LEU A 500 -22.49 -10.72 -20.01
C LEU A 500 -21.43 -10.74 -18.90
N ILE A 501 -20.25 -10.22 -19.20
CA ILE A 501 -19.09 -10.15 -18.31
C ILE A 501 -18.97 -8.72 -17.79
N ASN A 502 -19.03 -8.57 -16.47
CA ASN A 502 -19.19 -7.25 -15.86
C ASN A 502 -17.90 -6.77 -15.17
N CYS A 503 -17.50 -5.54 -15.48
CA CYS A 503 -16.28 -4.88 -15.04
C CYS A 503 -16.59 -3.46 -14.56
N CYS A 504 -15.61 -2.82 -13.91
CA CYS A 504 -15.69 -1.43 -13.48
C CYS A 504 -14.60 -0.59 -14.15
N ILE A 505 -15.01 0.47 -14.87
CA ILE A 505 -14.14 1.56 -15.32
C ILE A 505 -13.95 2.50 -14.13
N ASN A 506 -12.74 2.58 -13.57
CA ASN A 506 -12.49 3.47 -12.44
C ASN A 506 -12.54 4.94 -12.87
N GLN A 507 -13.17 5.77 -12.05
CA GLN A 507 -13.36 7.19 -12.31
C GLN A 507 -13.30 7.99 -11.00
N THR A 508 -12.10 8.33 -10.54
CA THR A 508 -11.93 9.19 -9.36
C THR A 508 -12.01 10.67 -9.69
N ILE A 509 -11.91 11.02 -10.98
CA ILE A 509 -12.05 12.38 -11.49
C ILE A 509 -13.22 12.35 -12.48
N ASP A 510 -14.22 13.19 -12.23
CA ASP A 510 -15.35 13.37 -13.13
C ASP A 510 -14.85 13.93 -14.47
N ASP A 511 -15.23 13.29 -15.57
CA ASP A 511 -14.72 13.55 -16.91
C ASP A 511 -15.46 14.67 -17.65
N ARG A 512 -16.46 15.27 -17.00
CA ARG A 512 -17.21 16.44 -17.48
C ARG A 512 -16.78 17.71 -16.77
N THR A 513 -16.41 17.60 -15.50
CA THR A 513 -16.13 18.74 -14.61
C THR A 513 -14.67 18.80 -14.14
N ASP A 514 -13.87 17.76 -14.38
CA ASP A 514 -12.52 17.57 -13.82
C ASP A 514 -12.47 17.65 -12.28
N VAL A 515 -13.62 17.52 -11.61
CA VAL A 515 -13.75 17.52 -10.15
C VAL A 515 -13.58 16.11 -9.61
N TYR A 516 -12.97 16.01 -8.43
CA TYR A 516 -12.84 14.73 -7.73
C TYR A 516 -14.21 14.16 -7.33
N SER A 517 -14.50 12.93 -7.75
CA SER A 517 -15.71 12.19 -7.35
C SER A 517 -15.48 11.51 -6.00
N ALA A 518 -16.14 11.99 -4.96
CA ALA A 518 -16.02 11.42 -3.62
C ALA A 518 -16.77 10.09 -3.47
N ASP A 519 -17.94 9.97 -4.10
CA ASP A 519 -18.88 8.87 -3.88
C ASP A 519 -18.85 7.82 -4.99
N ARG A 520 -19.11 8.25 -6.23
CA ARG A 520 -19.24 7.36 -7.40
C ARG A 520 -17.93 7.33 -8.16
N LYS A 521 -16.98 6.53 -7.66
CA LYS A 521 -15.62 6.42 -8.20
C LYS A 521 -15.46 5.42 -9.36
N GLY A 522 -16.53 5.14 -10.09
CA GLY A 522 -16.49 4.19 -11.19
C GLY A 522 -17.78 4.12 -12.00
N VAL A 523 -17.64 3.64 -13.23
CA VAL A 523 -18.69 3.45 -14.22
C VAL A 523 -18.75 1.97 -14.59
N TYR A 524 -19.96 1.48 -14.76
CA TYR A 524 -20.23 0.10 -15.13
C TYR A 524 -19.78 -0.21 -16.56
N LEU A 525 -19.18 -1.37 -16.80
CA LEU A 525 -18.85 -1.90 -18.12
C LEU A 525 -19.35 -3.35 -18.22
N SER A 526 -20.24 -3.63 -19.16
CA SER A 526 -20.69 -4.99 -19.48
C SER A 526 -20.25 -5.37 -20.89
N LEU A 527 -19.75 -6.59 -21.05
CA LEU A 527 -19.14 -7.09 -22.29
C LEU A 527 -19.72 -8.43 -22.68
N SER A 528 -19.89 -8.68 -23.97
CA SER A 528 -20.20 -9.99 -24.53
C SER A 528 -19.45 -10.16 -25.86
N SER A 529 -19.53 -11.34 -26.47
CA SER A 529 -19.03 -11.54 -27.83
C SER A 529 -19.74 -10.66 -28.87
N LEU A 530 -20.92 -10.14 -28.53
CA LEU A 530 -21.75 -9.31 -29.41
C LEU A 530 -21.42 -7.81 -29.31
N GLY A 531 -20.68 -7.37 -28.28
CA GLY A 531 -20.41 -5.94 -28.07
C GLY A 531 -20.16 -5.55 -26.63
N MET A 532 -20.29 -4.25 -26.35
CA MET A 532 -20.06 -3.69 -25.02
C MET A 532 -21.09 -2.64 -24.65
N GLU A 533 -21.23 -2.40 -23.35
CA GLU A 533 -22.19 -1.47 -22.78
C GLU A 533 -21.57 -0.71 -21.61
N ILE A 534 -21.69 0.62 -21.61
CA ILE A 534 -21.01 1.51 -20.64
C ILE A 534 -22.05 2.33 -19.87
N GLY A 535 -22.08 2.17 -18.54
CA GLY A 535 -22.97 2.93 -17.65
C GLY A 535 -24.44 2.84 -18.08
N SER A 536 -25.10 3.99 -18.22
CA SER A 536 -26.47 4.10 -18.72
C SER A 536 -26.57 4.20 -20.25
N SER A 537 -25.44 4.26 -20.97
CA SER A 537 -25.45 4.33 -22.43
C SER A 537 -26.03 3.05 -23.04
N PRO A 538 -26.65 3.14 -24.24
CA PRO A 538 -27.20 1.98 -24.94
C PRO A 538 -26.08 0.99 -25.32
N PHE A 539 -26.47 -0.26 -25.53
CA PHE A 539 -25.59 -1.32 -26.02
C PHE A 539 -24.93 -0.91 -27.34
N GLN A 540 -23.61 -1.05 -27.41
CA GLN A 540 -22.83 -0.79 -28.61
C GLN A 540 -22.50 -2.13 -29.27
N PRO A 541 -23.18 -2.50 -30.38
CA PRO A 541 -22.91 -3.75 -31.07
C PRO A 541 -21.51 -3.73 -31.65
N ALA A 542 -20.84 -4.87 -31.59
CA ALA A 542 -19.57 -5.01 -32.26
C ALA A 542 -19.77 -5.08 -33.78
N GLN A 543 -18.98 -4.29 -34.51
CA GLN A 543 -18.94 -4.38 -35.97
C GLN A 543 -18.13 -5.62 -36.38
N PRO A 544 -18.63 -6.46 -37.31
CA PRO A 544 -17.88 -7.61 -37.80
C PRO A 544 -16.60 -7.18 -38.52
N GLY A 545 -15.49 -7.91 -38.30
CA GLY A 545 -14.21 -7.72 -39.02
C GLY A 545 -13.03 -7.25 -38.14
N PRO A 546 -11.87 -6.95 -38.74
CA PRO A 546 -10.64 -6.61 -38.00
C PRO A 546 -10.71 -5.28 -37.21
N ALA A 547 -11.75 -4.46 -37.45
CA ALA A 547 -12.04 -3.25 -36.69
C ALA A 547 -12.91 -3.50 -35.44
N HIS A 548 -13.16 -4.76 -35.08
CA HIS A 548 -13.92 -5.14 -33.89
C HIS A 548 -13.27 -4.55 -32.62
N PRO A 549 -13.98 -3.76 -31.79
CA PRO A 549 -13.42 -3.13 -30.59
C PRO A 549 -12.75 -4.09 -29.59
N LEU A 550 -13.22 -5.34 -29.57
CA LEU A 550 -12.71 -6.42 -28.73
C LEU A 550 -11.76 -7.38 -29.48
N ALA A 551 -11.40 -7.09 -30.75
CA ALA A 551 -10.41 -7.87 -31.48
C ALA A 551 -9.07 -7.89 -30.72
N GLY A 552 -8.45 -9.07 -30.64
CA GLY A 552 -7.20 -9.27 -29.89
C GLY A 552 -7.37 -9.39 -28.38
N THR A 553 -8.60 -9.34 -27.86
CA THR A 553 -8.91 -9.70 -26.46
C THR A 553 -9.44 -11.12 -26.38
N THR A 554 -9.41 -11.71 -25.18
CA THR A 554 -9.76 -13.12 -24.95
C THR A 554 -10.75 -13.25 -23.80
N LEU A 555 -11.47 -14.36 -23.75
CA LEU A 555 -12.42 -14.63 -22.68
C LEU A 555 -11.73 -14.59 -21.31
N ALA A 556 -10.64 -15.34 -21.11
CA ALA A 556 -10.00 -15.35 -19.78
C ALA A 556 -9.39 -13.99 -19.39
N GLU A 557 -9.10 -13.08 -20.34
CA GLU A 557 -8.66 -11.71 -20.02
C GLU A 557 -9.79 -10.96 -19.34
N TRP A 558 -10.99 -10.98 -19.93
CA TRP A 558 -12.14 -10.29 -19.37
C TRP A 558 -12.66 -10.93 -18.09
N ILE A 559 -12.57 -12.25 -17.93
CA ILE A 559 -12.86 -12.91 -16.65
C ILE A 559 -11.85 -12.49 -15.57
N ALA A 560 -10.56 -12.37 -15.91
CA ALA A 560 -9.54 -11.90 -14.98
C ALA A 560 -9.72 -10.42 -14.60
N ILE A 561 -10.10 -9.56 -15.55
CA ILE A 561 -10.43 -8.15 -15.29
C ILE A 561 -11.68 -8.06 -14.39
N SER A 562 -12.72 -8.83 -14.70
CA SER A 562 -13.95 -8.90 -13.89
C SER A 562 -13.68 -9.39 -12.46
N GLY A 563 -12.64 -10.20 -12.24
CA GLY A 563 -12.21 -10.67 -10.92
C GLY A 563 -11.04 -9.90 -10.29
N ALA A 564 -10.68 -8.73 -10.81
CA ALA A 564 -9.55 -7.94 -10.34
C ALA A 564 -9.88 -7.12 -9.07
N ALA A 565 -10.25 -7.82 -7.98
CA ALA A 565 -10.76 -7.21 -6.74
C ALA A 565 -9.71 -6.45 -5.92
N ALA A 566 -8.43 -6.74 -6.12
CA ALA A 566 -7.32 -6.09 -5.42
C ALA A 566 -6.49 -5.25 -6.41
N GLY A 567 -6.46 -3.94 -6.20
CA GLY A 567 -5.75 -3.03 -7.11
C GLY A 567 -5.61 -1.61 -6.56
N SER A 568 -5.05 -0.75 -7.39
CA SER A 568 -4.89 0.69 -7.10
C SER A 568 -6.18 1.47 -7.34
N GLY A 569 -7.05 0.98 -8.24
CA GLY A 569 -8.44 1.41 -8.39
C GLY A 569 -9.40 0.30 -7.93
N MET A 570 -10.26 0.62 -6.97
CA MET A 570 -11.27 -0.28 -6.39
C MET A 570 -12.62 0.43 -6.25
N GLY A 571 -13.01 1.21 -7.26
CA GLY A 571 -14.24 2.01 -7.24
C GLY A 571 -14.32 2.92 -6.02
N SER A 572 -15.44 2.88 -5.29
CA SER A 572 -15.68 3.72 -4.10
C SER A 572 -14.64 3.52 -2.99
N LEU A 573 -13.98 2.36 -2.94
CA LEU A 573 -12.93 2.04 -1.96
C LEU A 573 -11.55 2.62 -2.33
N THR A 574 -11.42 3.26 -3.48
CA THR A 574 -10.13 3.82 -3.95
C THR A 574 -9.61 4.92 -3.01
N ARG A 575 -8.37 4.74 -2.54
CA ARG A 575 -7.61 5.69 -1.71
C ARG A 575 -6.19 5.85 -2.27
N THR A 576 -5.66 7.07 -2.26
CA THR A 576 -4.37 7.41 -2.91
C THR A 576 -3.18 6.64 -2.35
N GLY A 577 -3.05 6.55 -1.02
CA GLY A 577 -1.93 5.84 -0.41
C GLY A 577 -2.00 4.33 -0.60
N LEU A 578 -3.20 3.75 -0.54
CA LEU A 578 -3.38 2.33 -0.86
C LEU A 578 -3.04 2.05 -2.33
N ALA A 579 -3.41 2.96 -3.24
CA ALA A 579 -3.03 2.88 -4.64
C ALA A 579 -1.51 2.91 -4.84
N ALA A 580 -0.82 3.81 -4.13
CA ALA A 580 0.64 3.86 -4.13
C ALA A 580 1.26 2.54 -3.62
N LEU A 581 0.75 1.96 -2.53
CA LEU A 581 1.23 0.65 -2.03
C LEU A 581 1.01 -0.48 -3.04
N CYS A 582 -0.20 -0.60 -3.59
CA CYS A 582 -0.51 -1.63 -4.59
C CYS A 582 0.36 -1.46 -5.84
N PHE A 583 0.58 -0.22 -6.28
CA PHE A 583 1.43 0.09 -7.42
C PHE A 583 2.90 -0.27 -7.15
N LEU A 584 3.51 0.32 -6.11
CA LEU A 584 4.92 0.13 -5.76
C LEU A 584 5.26 -1.34 -5.46
N SER A 585 4.36 -2.06 -4.79
CA SER A 585 4.59 -3.46 -4.46
C SER A 585 4.42 -4.40 -5.67
N GLY A 586 3.72 -3.95 -6.72
CA GLY A 586 3.28 -4.76 -7.86
C GLY A 586 2.12 -5.71 -7.55
N PHE A 587 1.63 -5.77 -6.30
CA PHE A 587 0.48 -6.60 -5.90
C PHE A 587 -0.83 -5.92 -6.32
N ARG A 588 -1.13 -6.01 -7.62
CA ARG A 588 -2.34 -5.44 -8.21
C ARG A 588 -2.84 -6.30 -9.36
N LEU A 589 -4.15 -6.35 -9.53
CA LEU A 589 -4.83 -7.11 -10.58
C LEU A 589 -5.52 -6.21 -11.62
N GLY A 590 -5.67 -4.91 -11.35
CA GLY A 590 -6.30 -3.99 -12.29
C GLY A 590 -5.52 -3.85 -13.60
N TYR A 591 -6.23 -3.39 -14.64
CA TYR A 591 -5.79 -3.50 -16.02
C TYR A 591 -6.00 -2.20 -16.80
N TRP A 592 -4.95 -1.73 -17.46
CA TRP A 592 -5.03 -0.60 -18.38
C TRP A 592 -5.42 -1.06 -19.77
N TRP A 593 -6.50 -0.48 -20.31
CA TRP A 593 -6.97 -0.77 -21.65
C TRP A 593 -7.07 0.51 -22.49
N ARG A 594 -6.89 0.40 -23.80
CA ARG A 594 -7.08 1.53 -24.71
C ARG A 594 -8.57 1.71 -24.94
N ASN A 595 -9.05 2.94 -24.80
CA ASN A 595 -10.47 3.25 -25.01
C ASN A 595 -10.82 3.05 -26.49
N PRO A 596 -11.70 2.10 -26.85
CA PRO A 596 -12.08 1.89 -28.24
C PRO A 596 -13.19 2.84 -28.73
N VAL A 597 -13.84 3.57 -27.82
CA VAL A 597 -14.98 4.46 -28.09
C VAL A 597 -14.55 5.94 -28.22
N GLY A 598 -13.38 6.31 -27.70
CA GLY A 598 -12.87 7.68 -27.69
C GLY A 598 -11.94 8.02 -28.86
N ALA A 599 -11.89 9.30 -29.25
CA ALA A 599 -10.94 9.79 -30.25
C ALA A 599 -9.50 9.70 -29.71
N ALA A 600 -8.62 8.99 -30.43
CA ALA A 600 -7.20 8.92 -30.10
C ALA A 600 -6.58 10.32 -30.25
N SER A 601 -6.15 10.94 -29.15
CA SER A 601 -5.40 12.19 -29.24
C SER A 601 -3.92 11.91 -29.57
N PHE A 602 -3.38 12.60 -30.58
CA PHE A 602 -1.99 12.45 -31.01
C PHE A 602 -0.97 12.71 -29.89
N SER A 603 -1.31 13.62 -28.94
CA SER A 603 -0.45 14.01 -27.82
C SER A 603 -0.30 12.93 -26.73
N TRP A 604 -1.21 11.96 -26.65
CA TRP A 604 -1.13 10.88 -25.66
C TRP A 604 -0.09 9.81 -26.01
N SER A 605 0.38 9.78 -27.26
CA SER A 605 1.09 8.62 -27.80
C SER A 605 2.48 8.37 -27.20
N TRP A 606 3.31 9.40 -27.01
CA TRP A 606 4.72 9.22 -26.62
C TRP A 606 4.97 9.17 -25.10
N LEU A 607 4.00 9.58 -24.27
CA LEU A 607 4.12 9.59 -22.80
C LEU A 607 3.00 8.79 -22.11
N GLY A 608 2.17 8.07 -22.89
CA GLY A 608 0.96 7.42 -22.41
C GLY A 608 1.20 6.44 -21.25
N LYS A 609 2.23 5.59 -21.35
CA LYS A 609 2.64 4.66 -20.30
C LYS A 609 2.97 5.39 -19.00
N SER A 610 3.93 6.31 -19.03
CA SER A 610 4.38 6.99 -17.81
C SER A 610 3.28 7.86 -17.19
N ARG A 611 2.40 8.44 -18.02
CA ARG A 611 1.19 9.12 -17.55
C ARG A 611 0.22 8.16 -16.87
N ALA A 612 -0.03 6.98 -17.45
CA ALA A 612 -0.87 5.94 -16.84
C ALA A 612 -0.27 5.41 -15.53
N ALA A 613 1.05 5.22 -15.47
CA ALA A 613 1.76 4.84 -14.25
C ALA A 613 1.58 5.87 -13.13
N LEU A 614 1.75 7.16 -13.44
CA LEU A 614 1.56 8.25 -12.49
C LEU A 614 0.08 8.36 -12.05
N GLN A 615 -0.85 8.22 -13.00
CA GLN A 615 -2.29 8.21 -12.73
C GLN A 615 -2.67 7.06 -11.80
N GLU A 616 -2.15 5.87 -12.04
CA GLU A 616 -2.39 4.69 -11.21
C GLU A 616 -1.82 4.87 -9.79
N MET A 617 -0.56 5.30 -9.68
CA MET A 617 0.12 5.51 -8.41
C MET A 617 -0.55 6.58 -7.53
N LEU A 618 -1.15 7.60 -8.16
CA LEU A 618 -1.83 8.70 -7.46
C LEU A 618 -3.36 8.53 -7.36
N ALA A 619 -3.90 7.36 -7.74
CA ALA A 619 -5.33 7.09 -7.78
C ALA A 619 -6.16 8.12 -8.59
N ARG A 620 -5.60 8.60 -9.71
CA ARG A 620 -6.22 9.58 -10.62
C ARG A 620 -6.72 8.88 -11.88
N PHE A 621 -7.94 8.39 -11.84
CA PHE A 621 -8.60 7.68 -12.93
C PHE A 621 -9.63 8.61 -13.59
N PRO A 622 -9.44 9.04 -14.85
CA PRO A 622 -10.32 10.02 -15.50
C PRO A 622 -11.59 9.41 -16.13
N GLY A 623 -11.87 8.12 -15.99
CA GLY A 623 -13.11 7.53 -16.48
C GLY A 623 -13.24 7.41 -18.00
N VAL A 624 -14.47 7.54 -18.51
CA VAL A 624 -14.90 7.07 -19.84
C VAL A 624 -14.33 7.89 -20.99
N ARG A 625 -14.20 9.22 -20.86
CA ARG A 625 -13.65 10.09 -21.92
C ARG A 625 -12.13 10.01 -22.07
N SER A 626 -11.44 9.35 -21.15
CA SER A 626 -9.99 9.15 -21.23
C SER A 626 -9.61 8.28 -22.44
N PRO A 627 -8.50 8.54 -23.16
CA PRO A 627 -8.03 7.67 -24.25
C PRO A 627 -7.60 6.26 -23.75
N VAL A 628 -7.47 6.09 -22.44
CA VAL A 628 -7.24 4.81 -21.78
C VAL A 628 -8.11 4.67 -20.54
N TRP A 629 -8.54 3.45 -20.26
CA TRP A 629 -9.34 3.12 -19.09
C TRP A 629 -8.54 2.27 -18.12
N TYR A 630 -8.72 2.52 -16.83
CA TYR A 630 -8.27 1.62 -15.77
C TYR A 630 -9.45 0.75 -15.33
N LEU A 631 -9.36 -0.54 -15.64
CA LEU A 631 -10.40 -1.53 -15.42
C LEU A 631 -10.12 -2.35 -14.16
N SER A 632 -11.17 -2.69 -13.43
CA SER A 632 -11.13 -3.50 -12.22
C SER A 632 -12.38 -4.36 -12.09
N ASP A 633 -12.47 -5.11 -10.99
CA ASP A 633 -13.62 -5.97 -10.67
C ASP A 633 -14.98 -5.26 -10.83
N GLY A 634 -15.94 -5.95 -11.45
CA GLY A 634 -17.31 -5.43 -11.61
C GLY A 634 -18.00 -5.12 -10.29
N GLY A 635 -17.63 -5.82 -9.22
CA GLY A 635 -18.13 -5.64 -7.87
C GLY A 635 -17.78 -4.29 -7.24
N HIS A 636 -16.76 -3.60 -7.75
CA HIS A 636 -16.50 -2.20 -7.37
C HIS A 636 -17.61 -1.24 -7.82
N PHE A 637 -18.47 -1.68 -8.76
CA PHE A 637 -19.71 -1.00 -9.11
C PHE A 637 -20.93 -1.80 -8.62
N ASP A 638 -21.20 -2.97 -9.18
CA ASP A 638 -22.33 -3.83 -8.82
C ASP A 638 -21.84 -5.28 -8.69
N ASN A 639 -21.74 -5.77 -7.45
CA ASN A 639 -21.28 -7.13 -7.19
C ASN A 639 -22.33 -8.18 -7.55
N THR A 640 -23.61 -7.80 -7.67
CA THR A 640 -24.71 -8.74 -7.93
C THR A 640 -24.72 -9.21 -9.39
N GLY A 641 -24.30 -8.38 -10.34
CA GLY A 641 -24.41 -8.65 -11.77
C GLY A 641 -25.83 -8.48 -12.31
N VAL A 642 -26.76 -7.91 -11.54
CA VAL A 642 -28.16 -7.71 -11.97
C VAL A 642 -28.34 -6.45 -12.81
N TYR A 643 -27.48 -5.43 -12.62
CA TYR A 643 -27.59 -4.15 -13.32
C TYR A 643 -27.80 -4.22 -14.85
N PRO A 644 -27.08 -5.04 -15.65
CA PRO A 644 -27.26 -5.11 -17.10
C PRO A 644 -28.51 -5.91 -17.50
N LEU A 645 -28.99 -6.80 -16.62
CA LEU A 645 -30.23 -7.54 -16.83
C LEU A 645 -31.44 -6.61 -16.66
N LEU A 646 -31.37 -5.63 -15.74
CA LEU A 646 -32.40 -4.60 -15.59
C LEU A 646 -32.53 -3.74 -16.85
N LYS A 647 -31.42 -3.43 -17.52
CA LYS A 647 -31.42 -2.65 -18.77
C LYS A 647 -32.14 -3.37 -19.92
N ARG A 648 -32.14 -4.70 -19.91
CA ARG A 648 -32.87 -5.56 -20.85
C ARG A 648 -34.35 -5.73 -20.49
N LYS A 649 -34.81 -5.14 -19.37
CA LYS A 649 -36.18 -5.20 -18.87
C LYS A 649 -36.72 -6.63 -18.77
N LEU A 650 -35.88 -7.57 -18.32
CA LEU A 650 -36.25 -8.99 -18.25
C LEU A 650 -37.40 -9.22 -17.26
N GLU A 651 -38.26 -10.17 -17.60
CA GLU A 651 -39.43 -10.52 -16.78
C GLU A 651 -39.02 -11.26 -15.52
N LEU A 652 -38.02 -12.15 -15.60
CA LEU A 652 -37.50 -12.86 -14.44
C LEU A 652 -35.97 -12.80 -14.38
N ILE A 653 -35.45 -12.41 -13.22
CA ILE A 653 -34.03 -12.44 -12.90
C ILE A 653 -33.83 -13.35 -11.68
N VAL A 654 -32.97 -14.34 -11.80
CA VAL A 654 -32.50 -15.16 -10.67
C VAL A 654 -31.09 -14.72 -10.31
N LEU A 655 -30.86 -14.35 -9.05
CA LEU A 655 -29.57 -13.88 -8.53
C LEU A 655 -29.03 -14.89 -7.51
N ALA A 656 -27.81 -15.36 -7.70
CA ALA A 656 -27.02 -15.96 -6.62
C ALA A 656 -26.24 -14.87 -5.88
N ASP A 657 -26.62 -14.50 -4.66
CA ASP A 657 -25.95 -13.47 -3.85
C ASP A 657 -24.83 -14.07 -2.97
N CYS A 658 -23.67 -14.25 -3.59
CA CYS A 658 -22.49 -14.90 -3.05
C CYS A 658 -21.48 -13.92 -2.43
N GLY A 659 -21.80 -12.62 -2.33
CA GLY A 659 -20.96 -11.65 -1.63
C GLY A 659 -20.71 -12.07 -0.17
N ALA A 660 -19.50 -11.85 0.36
CA ALA A 660 -19.20 -12.20 1.74
C ALA A 660 -19.94 -11.24 2.67
N ASP A 661 -20.91 -11.78 3.39
CA ASP A 661 -21.79 -11.02 4.26
C ASP A 661 -22.01 -11.75 5.61
N PRO A 662 -20.98 -11.84 6.47
CA PRO A 662 -21.06 -12.56 7.74
C PRO A 662 -22.17 -12.06 8.66
N SER A 663 -22.57 -10.79 8.48
CA SER A 663 -23.62 -10.14 9.27
C SER A 663 -24.99 -10.12 8.59
N TYR A 664 -25.12 -10.65 7.37
CA TYR A 664 -26.35 -10.64 6.57
C TYR A 664 -26.97 -9.22 6.48
N VAL A 665 -26.15 -8.22 6.15
CA VAL A 665 -26.58 -6.81 6.00
C VAL A 665 -27.16 -6.54 4.60
N PHE A 666 -26.86 -7.40 3.62
CA PHE A 666 -27.28 -7.29 2.22
C PHE A 666 -26.78 -6.01 1.53
N ALA A 667 -25.54 -5.61 1.80
CA ALA A 667 -24.94 -4.38 1.27
C ALA A 667 -24.89 -4.34 -0.27
N ASP A 668 -24.63 -5.48 -0.92
CA ASP A 668 -24.57 -5.58 -2.39
C ASP A 668 -25.96 -5.35 -3.01
N ILE A 669 -27.01 -5.94 -2.43
CA ILE A 669 -28.40 -5.75 -2.85
C ILE A 669 -28.85 -4.31 -2.58
N GLU A 670 -28.55 -3.74 -1.41
CA GLU A 670 -28.87 -2.33 -1.11
C GLU A 670 -28.22 -1.38 -2.14
N ASN A 671 -26.96 -1.64 -2.48
CA ASN A 671 -26.24 -0.88 -3.48
C ASN A 671 -26.89 -1.01 -4.87
N LEU A 672 -27.32 -2.22 -5.27
CA LEU A 672 -28.07 -2.47 -6.50
C LEU A 672 -29.40 -1.70 -6.51
N VAL A 673 -30.24 -1.84 -5.48
CA VAL A 673 -31.55 -1.18 -5.38
C VAL A 673 -31.41 0.34 -5.52
N ARG A 674 -30.42 0.93 -4.83
CA ARG A 674 -30.13 2.36 -4.91
C ARG A 674 -29.72 2.79 -6.32
N LYS A 675 -28.85 2.03 -6.98
CA LYS A 675 -28.35 2.35 -8.33
C LYS A 675 -29.41 2.13 -9.41
N ALA A 676 -30.20 1.06 -9.33
CA ALA A 676 -31.33 0.83 -10.23
C ALA A 676 -32.31 2.01 -10.24
N ARG A 677 -32.61 2.56 -9.06
CA ARG A 677 -33.48 3.74 -8.93
C ARG A 677 -32.87 5.01 -9.49
N ILE A 678 -31.57 5.26 -9.24
CA ILE A 678 -30.90 6.51 -9.66
C ILE A 678 -30.58 6.50 -11.16
N ASP A 679 -30.13 5.36 -11.68
CA ASP A 679 -29.56 5.28 -13.03
C ASP A 679 -30.55 4.82 -14.10
N LEU A 680 -31.50 3.97 -13.72
CA LEU A 680 -32.43 3.28 -14.64
C LEU A 680 -33.90 3.59 -14.36
N ASP A 681 -34.19 4.49 -13.41
CA ASP A 681 -35.54 4.78 -12.90
C ASP A 681 -36.35 3.49 -12.60
N THR A 682 -35.66 2.48 -12.08
CA THR A 682 -36.21 1.14 -11.82
C THR A 682 -36.31 0.92 -10.32
N ARG A 683 -37.48 0.49 -9.84
CA ARG A 683 -37.72 0.21 -8.41
C ARG A 683 -37.67 -1.29 -8.16
N ILE A 684 -37.03 -1.70 -7.07
CA ILE A 684 -36.96 -3.09 -6.62
C ILE A 684 -37.54 -3.15 -5.21
N GLU A 685 -38.66 -3.87 -5.05
CA GLU A 685 -39.47 -3.89 -3.83
C GLU A 685 -39.64 -5.33 -3.34
N PHE A 686 -39.16 -5.64 -2.13
CA PHE A 686 -39.24 -7.00 -1.57
C PHE A 686 -40.64 -7.35 -1.09
N ILE A 687 -41.03 -8.60 -1.31
CA ILE A 687 -42.36 -9.13 -0.99
C ILE A 687 -42.33 -9.81 0.37
N ASP A 688 -43.37 -9.59 1.16
CA ASP A 688 -43.58 -10.27 2.43
C ASP A 688 -43.93 -11.75 2.19
N PRO A 689 -43.10 -12.71 2.66
CA PRO A 689 -43.38 -14.14 2.55
C PRO A 689 -44.74 -14.56 3.10
N ALA A 690 -45.27 -13.85 4.11
CA ALA A 690 -46.58 -14.15 4.70
C ALA A 690 -47.73 -13.96 3.70
N SER A 691 -47.55 -13.08 2.71
CA SER A 691 -48.56 -12.79 1.67
C SER A 691 -48.56 -13.79 0.50
N LEU A 692 -47.56 -14.67 0.41
CA LEU A 692 -47.41 -15.59 -0.72
C LEU A 692 -48.41 -16.74 -0.64
N SER A 693 -49.28 -16.90 -1.64
CA SER A 693 -50.23 -18.01 -1.73
C SER A 693 -49.57 -19.31 -2.27
N VAL A 694 -48.59 -19.85 -1.55
CA VAL A 694 -47.88 -21.11 -1.86
C VAL A 694 -47.98 -22.13 -0.73
N ARG A 695 -47.62 -23.39 -1.02
CA ARG A 695 -47.50 -24.47 -0.01
C ARG A 695 -46.55 -24.03 1.11
N GLN A 696 -46.85 -24.45 2.34
CA GLN A 696 -46.09 -24.04 3.53
C GLN A 696 -44.59 -24.32 3.40
N VAL A 697 -44.22 -25.52 2.97
CA VAL A 697 -42.82 -25.93 2.76
C VAL A 697 -42.05 -24.95 1.87
N LEU A 698 -42.66 -24.50 0.78
CA LEU A 698 -42.05 -23.55 -0.14
C LEU A 698 -42.05 -22.12 0.45
N ARG A 699 -43.11 -21.75 1.19
CA ARG A 699 -43.20 -20.46 1.89
C ARG A 699 -42.08 -20.29 2.91
N ASP A 700 -41.74 -21.36 3.64
CA ASP A 700 -40.72 -21.36 4.69
C ASP A 700 -39.29 -21.16 4.14
N CYS A 701 -39.09 -21.37 2.84
CA CYS A 701 -37.85 -21.04 2.14
C CYS A 701 -37.71 -19.54 1.86
N PHE A 702 -38.81 -18.78 1.82
CA PHE A 702 -38.82 -17.35 1.54
C PHE A 702 -38.62 -16.51 2.81
N GLY A 703 -37.74 -15.53 2.71
CA GLY A 703 -37.49 -14.52 3.73
C GLY A 703 -37.43 -13.10 3.14
N THR A 704 -37.41 -12.13 4.04
CA THR A 704 -37.05 -10.74 3.78
C THR A 704 -35.59 -10.48 4.20
N PRO A 705 -34.96 -9.38 3.72
CA PRO A 705 -33.63 -8.99 4.17
C PRO A 705 -33.50 -8.81 5.69
N ASP A 706 -34.60 -8.51 6.40
CA ASP A 706 -34.59 -8.35 7.85
C ASP A 706 -34.81 -9.68 8.60
N SER A 707 -35.45 -10.68 7.97
CA SER A 707 -35.69 -12.00 8.58
C SER A 707 -34.52 -12.98 8.41
N ILE A 708 -33.73 -12.84 7.34
CA ILE A 708 -32.58 -13.72 7.09
C ILE A 708 -31.40 -13.21 7.91
N MET A 709 -31.06 -13.96 8.97
CA MET A 709 -30.06 -13.58 9.98
C MET A 709 -28.94 -14.64 10.07
N PRO A 710 -27.78 -14.30 10.66
CA PRO A 710 -26.70 -15.25 10.87
C PRO A 710 -27.15 -16.51 11.62
N GLY A 711 -26.68 -17.67 11.17
CA GLY A 711 -26.99 -18.98 11.75
C GLY A 711 -27.97 -19.83 10.91
N PRO A 712 -28.22 -21.08 11.33
CA PRO A 712 -29.09 -22.00 10.61
C PRO A 712 -30.53 -21.48 10.48
N GLY A 713 -31.18 -21.73 9.34
CA GLY A 713 -32.60 -21.47 9.15
C GLY A 713 -33.09 -21.86 7.77
N SER A 714 -34.39 -22.08 7.62
CA SER A 714 -35.02 -22.52 6.36
C SER A 714 -35.01 -21.43 5.27
N GLN A 715 -35.05 -20.15 5.66
CA GLN A 715 -35.18 -19.04 4.73
C GLN A 715 -33.86 -18.71 4.03
N HIS A 716 -33.83 -18.88 2.71
CA HIS A 716 -32.67 -18.62 1.84
C HIS A 716 -33.05 -17.98 0.50
N LEU A 717 -34.34 -17.88 0.19
CA LEU A 717 -34.87 -17.22 -1.00
C LEU A 717 -35.47 -15.86 -0.64
N LEU A 718 -35.21 -14.84 -1.46
CA LEU A 718 -35.91 -13.56 -1.39
C LEU A 718 -36.63 -13.30 -2.71
N LEU A 719 -37.84 -12.78 -2.64
CA LEU A 719 -38.62 -12.41 -3.82
C LEU A 719 -38.86 -10.91 -3.82
N ALA A 720 -38.58 -10.26 -4.96
CA ALA A 720 -38.84 -8.85 -5.15
C ALA A 720 -39.56 -8.57 -6.48
N ARG A 721 -40.38 -7.53 -6.47
CA ARG A 721 -41.00 -6.94 -7.65
C ARG A 721 -40.09 -5.87 -8.23
N ILE A 722 -39.90 -5.92 -9.54
CA ILE A 722 -39.17 -4.91 -10.30
C ILE A 722 -40.19 -4.09 -11.09
N SER A 723 -40.19 -2.78 -10.90
CA SER A 723 -40.98 -1.84 -11.71
C SER A 723 -40.05 -1.08 -12.64
N TYR A 724 -40.14 -1.37 -13.93
CA TYR A 724 -39.36 -0.71 -14.99
C TYR A 724 -40.06 0.56 -15.48
N PRO A 725 -39.33 1.47 -16.14
CA PRO A 725 -39.94 2.60 -16.84
C PRO A 725 -40.90 2.14 -17.96
N GLY A 726 -42.10 2.70 -17.98
CA GLY A 726 -43.16 2.40 -18.96
C GLY A 726 -44.10 1.26 -18.57
N ASP A 727 -44.43 1.14 -17.27
CA ASP A 727 -45.37 0.18 -16.67
C ASP A 727 -45.02 -1.32 -16.82
N ALA A 728 -43.88 -1.64 -17.44
CA ALA A 728 -43.37 -3.01 -17.49
C ALA A 728 -42.95 -3.49 -16.08
N THR A 729 -43.35 -4.71 -15.73
CA THR A 729 -43.05 -5.33 -14.43
C THR A 729 -42.17 -6.56 -14.64
N GLY A 730 -41.12 -6.67 -13.84
CA GLY A 730 -40.28 -7.86 -13.73
C GLY A 730 -40.21 -8.40 -12.30
N TYR A 731 -39.49 -9.49 -12.11
CA TYR A 731 -39.40 -10.23 -10.86
C TYR A 731 -37.94 -10.59 -10.58
N LEU A 732 -37.50 -10.42 -9.34
CA LEU A 732 -36.16 -10.80 -8.88
C LEU A 732 -36.28 -11.89 -7.81
N LEU A 733 -35.73 -13.07 -8.10
CA LEU A 733 -35.55 -14.15 -7.14
C LEU A 733 -34.08 -14.18 -6.69
N VAL A 734 -33.82 -14.00 -5.41
CA VAL A 734 -32.46 -14.01 -4.85
C VAL A 734 -32.24 -15.29 -4.06
N VAL A 735 -31.13 -15.98 -4.32
CA VAL A 735 -30.65 -17.14 -3.57
C VAL A 735 -29.48 -16.67 -2.69
N LYS A 736 -29.66 -16.67 -1.38
CA LYS A 736 -28.64 -16.26 -0.40
C LYS A 736 -27.98 -17.50 0.23
N PRO A 737 -26.64 -17.68 0.16
CA PRO A 737 -25.96 -18.73 0.88
C PRO A 737 -26.23 -18.67 2.39
N ARG A 738 -26.81 -19.75 2.93
CA ARG A 738 -27.14 -19.90 4.35
C ARG A 738 -27.13 -21.38 4.71
N LEU A 739 -26.82 -21.70 5.96
CA LEU A 739 -27.02 -23.04 6.50
C LEU A 739 -28.51 -23.31 6.68
N THR A 740 -29.02 -24.39 6.10
CA THR A 740 -30.38 -24.89 6.35
C THR A 740 -30.40 -25.78 7.60
N CYS A 741 -31.59 -25.99 8.16
CA CYS A 741 -31.76 -26.91 9.29
C CYS A 741 -31.48 -28.38 8.89
N GLU A 742 -31.70 -28.70 7.63
CA GLU A 742 -31.40 -30.00 7.05
C GLU A 742 -30.26 -29.84 6.04
N LEU A 743 -29.11 -30.43 6.35
CA LEU A 743 -27.93 -30.44 5.50
C LEU A 743 -27.38 -31.88 5.40
N PRO A 744 -26.78 -32.25 4.27
CA PRO A 744 -26.02 -33.48 4.15
C PRO A 744 -24.92 -33.58 5.23
N LEU A 745 -24.61 -34.80 5.67
CA LEU A 745 -23.68 -35.07 6.78
C LEU A 745 -22.30 -34.42 6.61
N ASP A 746 -21.76 -34.45 5.39
CA ASP A 746 -20.47 -33.87 5.04
C ASP A 746 -20.47 -32.34 5.13
N VAL A 747 -21.52 -31.68 4.63
CA VAL A 747 -21.70 -30.22 4.70
C VAL A 747 -21.93 -29.77 6.14
N ALA A 748 -22.78 -30.48 6.89
CA ALA A 748 -23.03 -30.20 8.31
C ALA A 748 -21.74 -30.33 9.13
N GLY A 749 -21.01 -31.44 8.95
CA GLY A 749 -19.72 -31.64 9.62
C GLY A 749 -18.66 -30.60 9.24
N TYR A 750 -18.64 -30.12 7.99
CA TYR A 750 -17.77 -29.03 7.58
C TYR A 750 -18.15 -27.71 8.26
N ALA A 751 -19.46 -27.39 8.33
CA ALA A 751 -19.97 -26.20 8.99
C ALA A 751 -19.62 -26.18 10.49
N ASP A 752 -19.76 -27.32 11.19
CA ASP A 752 -19.41 -27.45 12.62
C ASP A 752 -17.92 -27.16 12.88
N ARG A 753 -17.04 -27.52 11.95
CA ARG A 753 -15.60 -27.25 12.04
C ARG A 753 -15.21 -25.83 11.61
N ASN A 754 -16.06 -25.15 10.84
CA ASN A 754 -15.76 -23.86 10.22
C ASN A 754 -16.89 -22.86 10.49
N GLN A 755 -16.81 -22.13 11.61
CA GLN A 755 -17.87 -21.23 12.08
C GLN A 755 -18.23 -20.09 11.11
N ASP A 756 -17.30 -19.68 10.26
CA ASP A 756 -17.53 -18.63 9.26
C ASP A 756 -18.26 -19.15 8.00
N PHE A 757 -18.43 -20.47 7.82
CA PHE A 757 -19.16 -21.04 6.68
C PHE A 757 -20.68 -20.77 6.82
N PRO A 758 -21.38 -20.34 5.74
CA PRO A 758 -20.93 -20.16 4.36
C PRO A 758 -20.44 -18.75 4.00
N GLN A 759 -20.23 -17.86 4.98
CA GLN A 759 -19.80 -16.47 4.79
C GLN A 759 -18.28 -16.25 4.94
N GLN A 760 -17.46 -17.27 4.66
CA GLN A 760 -15.99 -17.18 4.74
C GLN A 760 -15.45 -16.06 3.85
N SER A 761 -14.35 -15.43 4.25
CA SER A 761 -13.75 -14.26 3.58
C SER A 761 -13.45 -14.52 2.10
N THR A 762 -13.67 -13.51 1.24
CA THR A 762 -13.25 -13.54 -0.18
C THR A 762 -11.73 -13.50 -0.37
N ALA A 763 -10.96 -13.20 0.68
CA ALA A 763 -9.50 -13.21 0.60
C ALA A 763 -8.92 -14.63 0.46
N ASP A 764 -9.68 -15.65 0.89
CA ASP A 764 -9.31 -17.04 0.67
C ASP A 764 -9.64 -17.47 -0.77
N GLN A 765 -8.60 -17.77 -1.53
CA GLN A 765 -8.69 -18.23 -2.92
C GLN A 765 -8.17 -19.66 -3.09
N PHE A 766 -7.88 -20.39 -2.01
CA PHE A 766 -7.20 -21.69 -2.03
C PHE A 766 -8.06 -22.81 -1.45
N PHE A 767 -9.26 -22.99 -2.01
CA PHE A 767 -10.20 -23.99 -1.52
C PHE A 767 -9.62 -25.39 -1.61
N ASP A 768 -9.60 -26.08 -0.48
CA ASP A 768 -9.36 -27.52 -0.45
C ASP A 768 -10.60 -28.29 -0.92
N GLU A 769 -10.46 -29.60 -1.07
CA GLU A 769 -11.53 -30.44 -1.59
C GLU A 769 -12.78 -30.41 -0.70
N ALA A 770 -12.64 -30.40 0.63
CA ALA A 770 -13.76 -30.41 1.56
C ALA A 770 -14.53 -29.09 1.53
N GLN A 771 -13.82 -27.96 1.50
CA GLN A 771 -14.41 -26.64 1.37
C GLN A 771 -15.09 -26.47 0.02
N TRP A 772 -14.44 -26.91 -1.06
CA TRP A 772 -15.01 -26.86 -2.40
C TRP A 772 -16.29 -27.69 -2.51
N GLU A 773 -16.27 -28.94 -2.06
CA GLU A 773 -17.45 -29.81 -2.12
C GLU A 773 -18.59 -29.26 -1.26
N SER A 774 -18.28 -28.73 -0.07
CA SER A 774 -19.28 -28.15 0.82
C SER A 774 -20.01 -26.94 0.21
N TYR A 775 -19.28 -26.02 -0.45
CA TYR A 775 -19.91 -24.90 -1.15
C TYR A 775 -20.70 -25.33 -2.38
N CYS A 776 -20.20 -26.30 -3.15
CA CYS A 776 -20.90 -26.79 -4.34
C CYS A 776 -22.20 -27.49 -3.93
N LYS A 777 -22.12 -28.37 -2.92
CA LYS A 777 -23.28 -29.08 -2.39
C LYS A 777 -24.29 -28.12 -1.77
N LEU A 778 -23.84 -27.10 -1.03
CA LEU A 778 -24.72 -26.06 -0.49
C LEU A 778 -25.48 -25.33 -1.60
N GLY A 779 -24.79 -24.92 -2.67
CA GLY A 779 -25.44 -24.30 -3.83
C GLY A 779 -26.48 -25.21 -4.49
N THR A 780 -26.22 -26.52 -4.54
CA THR A 780 -27.18 -27.49 -5.06
C THR A 780 -28.41 -27.64 -4.15
N VAL A 781 -28.23 -27.69 -2.83
CA VAL A 781 -29.33 -27.79 -1.86
C VAL A 781 -30.21 -26.54 -1.88
N LEU A 782 -29.61 -25.34 -1.83
CA LEU A 782 -30.38 -24.09 -1.82
C LEU A 782 -31.05 -23.77 -3.17
N GLY A 783 -30.60 -24.40 -4.26
CA GLY A 783 -31.23 -24.30 -5.57
C GLY A 783 -32.34 -25.30 -5.81
N GLU A 784 -32.48 -26.35 -4.99
CA GLU A 784 -33.45 -27.43 -5.17
C GLU A 784 -34.90 -26.94 -5.32
N PRO A 785 -35.39 -25.93 -4.56
CA PRO A 785 -36.76 -25.43 -4.72
C PRO A 785 -37.05 -24.73 -6.05
N ILE A 786 -36.02 -24.43 -6.86
CA ILE A 786 -36.15 -23.64 -8.09
C ILE A 786 -36.45 -24.57 -9.27
N ASP A 787 -37.68 -25.06 -9.34
CA ASP A 787 -38.19 -25.94 -10.38
C ASP A 787 -39.11 -25.22 -11.39
N ASP A 788 -39.54 -25.95 -12.43
CA ASP A 788 -40.41 -25.38 -13.46
C ASP A 788 -41.75 -24.87 -12.89
N ALA A 789 -42.27 -25.57 -11.88
CA ALA A 789 -43.51 -25.21 -11.20
C ALA A 789 -43.37 -23.88 -10.46
N LEU A 790 -42.28 -23.67 -9.70
CA LEU A 790 -41.99 -22.41 -9.05
C LEU A 790 -41.85 -21.29 -10.08
N LEU A 791 -41.01 -21.47 -11.11
CA LEU A 791 -40.77 -20.45 -12.13
C LEU A 791 -42.07 -20.04 -12.85
N HIS A 792 -42.99 -20.97 -13.06
CA HIS A 792 -44.29 -20.69 -13.68
C HIS A 792 -45.23 -19.89 -12.76
N ILE A 793 -45.21 -20.10 -11.44
CA ILE A 793 -46.11 -19.40 -10.51
C ILE A 793 -45.57 -18.06 -10.02
N LEU A 794 -44.25 -17.82 -10.07
CA LEU A 794 -43.62 -16.58 -9.59
C LEU A 794 -44.31 -15.30 -10.07
N PRO A 795 -44.67 -15.13 -11.36
CA PRO A 795 -45.36 -13.93 -11.83
C PRO A 795 -46.70 -13.67 -11.11
N ALA A 796 -47.47 -14.73 -10.86
CA ALA A 796 -48.76 -14.63 -10.17
C ALA A 796 -48.58 -14.29 -8.69
N LEU A 797 -47.55 -14.84 -8.05
CA LEU A 797 -47.21 -14.56 -6.66
C LEU A 797 -46.80 -13.10 -6.47
N VAL A 798 -45.96 -12.57 -7.36
CA VAL A 798 -45.49 -11.18 -7.23
C VAL A 798 -46.62 -10.17 -7.47
N LYS A 799 -47.53 -10.45 -8.42
CA LYS A 799 -48.68 -9.58 -8.66
C LYS A 799 -49.63 -9.47 -7.47
N LYS A 800 -49.76 -10.54 -6.67
CA LYS A 800 -50.65 -10.59 -5.49
C LYS A 800 -49.94 -10.32 -4.17
N GLY A 801 -48.61 -10.43 -4.15
CA GLY A 801 -47.79 -10.28 -2.95
C GLY A 801 -47.82 -8.87 -2.40
N VAL A 802 -47.87 -8.76 -1.08
CA VAL A 802 -47.79 -7.49 -0.36
C VAL A 802 -46.32 -7.11 -0.24
N ILE A 803 -45.99 -5.87 -0.61
CA ILE A 803 -44.65 -5.33 -0.42
C ILE A 803 -44.41 -5.14 1.08
N VAL A 804 -43.23 -5.55 1.54
CA VAL A 804 -42.77 -5.25 2.90
C VAL A 804 -42.77 -3.72 3.05
N GLN A 805 -43.70 -3.18 3.85
CA GLN A 805 -43.60 -1.79 4.26
C GLN A 805 -42.32 -1.68 5.08
N ALA A 806 -41.33 -0.93 4.59
CA ALA A 806 -40.11 -0.66 5.33
C ALA A 806 -40.52 -0.20 6.72
N ASN A 807 -40.23 -1.01 7.73
CA ASN A 807 -40.60 -0.73 9.11
C ASN A 807 -40.25 0.73 9.40
N ALA A 808 -41.26 1.48 9.85
CA ALA A 808 -41.04 2.76 10.49
C ALA A 808 -39.88 2.59 11.48
N VAL A 809 -39.09 3.65 11.69
CA VAL A 809 -38.14 3.69 12.79
C VAL A 809 -38.97 3.59 14.07
N SER A 810 -39.30 2.38 14.52
CA SER A 810 -40.08 2.15 15.71
C SER A 810 -39.15 2.42 16.89
N SER A 811 -39.24 3.64 17.37
CA SER A 811 -38.95 3.97 18.76
C SER A 811 -39.94 3.20 19.63
N GLU A 812 -39.64 1.94 19.95
CA GLU A 812 -39.93 1.27 21.23
C GLU A 812 -39.71 -0.26 21.13
N GLU A 813 -38.86 -0.72 22.05
CA GLU A 813 -38.71 -2.06 22.63
C GLU A 813 -38.98 -3.32 21.79
N GLN A 814 -37.89 -4.03 21.44
CA GLN A 814 -37.84 -5.48 21.61
C GLN A 814 -36.44 -5.94 22.04
N LYS A 815 -36.38 -6.59 23.21
CA LYS A 815 -35.18 -7.20 23.78
C LYS A 815 -34.72 -8.39 22.93
N SER A 816 -33.40 -8.51 22.80
CA SER A 816 -32.58 -9.56 22.16
C SER A 816 -32.34 -9.42 20.65
N GLY A 817 -31.05 -9.27 20.30
CA GLY A 817 -30.55 -9.08 18.93
C GLY A 817 -30.20 -7.63 18.62
N LEU A 818 -28.92 -7.34 18.37
CA LEU A 818 -28.50 -6.01 17.89
C LEU A 818 -29.24 -5.70 16.58
N THR A 819 -29.97 -4.58 16.56
CA THR A 819 -30.73 -4.15 15.37
C THR A 819 -29.79 -3.86 14.19
N ARG A 820 -30.30 -3.93 12.95
CA ARG A 820 -29.52 -3.67 11.71
C ARG A 820 -28.72 -2.36 11.78
N ARG A 821 -29.28 -1.30 12.40
CA ARG A 821 -28.59 -0.03 12.63
C ARG A 821 -27.45 -0.11 13.64
N GLN A 822 -27.56 -0.94 14.68
CA GLN A 822 -26.48 -1.16 15.66
C GLN A 822 -25.30 -1.94 15.05
N ARG A 823 -25.56 -2.81 14.06
CA ARG A 823 -24.51 -3.48 13.27
C ARG A 823 -23.84 -2.56 12.24
N ILE A 824 -24.62 -1.69 11.59
CA ILE A 824 -24.10 -0.66 10.67
C ILE A 824 -23.29 0.40 11.45
N GLY A 825 -23.74 0.80 12.65
CA GLY A 825 -23.04 1.74 13.53
C GLY A 825 -21.70 1.20 14.06
N ALA A 826 -21.54 -0.11 14.20
CA ALA A 826 -20.26 -0.74 14.53
C ALA A 826 -19.29 -0.81 13.32
N THR A 827 -19.79 -0.62 12.10
CA THR A 827 -19.01 -0.71 10.85
C THR A 827 -18.68 0.68 10.27
N ILE A 828 -19.50 1.69 10.55
CA ILE A 828 -19.29 3.09 10.15
C ILE A 828 -18.84 3.88 11.37
N GLY A 829 -17.58 3.70 11.73
CA GLY A 829 -16.92 4.50 12.75
C GLY A 829 -15.47 4.76 12.37
N ALA A 830 -15.24 5.85 11.64
CA ALA A 830 -14.07 6.74 11.77
C ALA A 830 -13.78 7.51 10.47
N SER A 831 -14.52 8.58 10.23
CA SER A 831 -13.91 9.83 9.79
C SER A 831 -13.05 10.35 10.95
N LEU A 832 -11.82 9.86 11.06
CA LEU A 832 -10.90 10.28 12.12
C LEU A 832 -10.37 11.68 11.82
N SER A 833 -10.78 12.58 12.70
CA SER A 833 -10.37 13.98 12.85
C SER A 833 -8.87 14.11 13.17
N ALA A 834 -8.38 15.34 13.06
CA ALA A 834 -6.98 15.78 13.22
C ALA A 834 -6.18 15.18 14.40
N GLY A 835 -6.82 14.56 15.40
CA GLY A 835 -6.17 13.94 16.56
C GLY A 835 -5.18 12.82 16.21
N ALA A 836 -5.40 12.01 15.17
CA ALA A 836 -4.45 10.95 14.79
C ALA A 836 -3.14 11.49 14.18
N LEU A 837 -3.22 12.62 13.47
CA LEU A 837 -2.04 13.36 12.98
C LEU A 837 -1.26 13.98 14.14
N VAL A 838 -1.97 14.53 15.14
CA VAL A 838 -1.34 15.09 16.34
C VAL A 838 -0.59 14.02 17.13
N THR A 839 -1.14 12.81 17.30
CA THR A 839 -0.44 11.73 18.02
C THR A 839 0.84 11.27 17.32
N ALA A 840 0.85 11.20 15.98
CA ALA A 840 2.04 10.86 15.21
C ALA A 840 3.10 11.98 15.26
N LEU A 841 2.68 13.24 15.18
CA LEU A 841 3.55 14.40 15.39
C LEU A 841 4.12 14.43 16.82
N PHE A 842 3.34 14.04 17.82
CA PHE A 842 3.77 14.00 19.22
C PHE A 842 4.81 12.90 19.48
N ALA A 843 4.64 11.71 18.89
CA ALA A 843 5.64 10.65 18.95
C ALA A 843 6.94 11.03 18.23
N GLY A 844 6.83 11.70 17.08
CA GLY A 844 7.98 12.28 16.36
C GLY A 844 8.71 13.34 17.19
N TRP A 845 7.96 14.23 17.86
CA TRP A 845 8.50 15.23 18.79
C TRP A 845 9.24 14.55 19.94
N GLN A 846 8.64 13.56 20.60
CA GLN A 846 9.27 12.88 21.75
C GLN A 846 10.56 12.14 21.37
N ALA A 847 10.61 11.55 20.18
CA ALA A 847 11.84 10.95 19.66
C ALA A 847 12.93 12.00 19.36
N TRP A 848 12.53 13.16 18.83
CA TRP A 848 13.41 14.29 18.57
C TRP A 848 13.96 14.90 19.87
N ASP A 849 13.10 15.08 20.87
CA ASP A 849 13.46 15.62 22.18
C ASP A 849 14.44 14.71 22.94
N ALA A 850 14.24 13.39 22.87
CA ALA A 850 15.17 12.41 23.42
C ALA A 850 16.55 12.44 22.72
N HIS A 851 16.58 12.71 21.41
CA HIS A 851 17.83 12.88 20.67
C HIS A 851 18.56 14.17 21.07
N LEU A 852 17.83 15.29 21.20
CA LEU A 852 18.39 16.56 21.69
C LEU A 852 18.99 16.42 23.09
N GLY A 853 18.32 15.69 23.99
CA GLY A 853 18.85 15.41 25.33
C GLY A 853 20.15 14.60 25.32
N ALA A 854 20.27 13.61 24.42
CA ALA A 854 21.51 12.83 24.27
C ALA A 854 22.67 13.69 23.76
N VAL A 855 22.42 14.56 22.77
CA VAL A 855 23.43 15.50 22.23
C VAL A 855 23.91 16.47 23.32
N GLN A 856 23.01 17.03 24.13
CA GLN A 856 23.38 17.92 25.24
C GLN A 856 24.24 17.23 26.31
N SER A 857 23.99 15.94 26.58
CA SER A 857 24.79 15.18 27.54
C SER A 857 26.22 14.92 27.05
N GLN A 858 26.39 14.62 25.75
CA GLN A 858 27.71 14.45 25.14
C GLN A 858 28.48 15.79 25.07
N GLN A 859 27.80 16.90 24.80
CA GLN A 859 28.42 18.24 24.83
C GLN A 859 28.95 18.60 26.23
N LYS A 860 28.23 18.25 27.30
CA LYS A 860 28.71 18.48 28.68
C LYS A 860 29.95 17.65 29.00
N ALA A 861 30.00 16.39 28.57
CA ALA A 861 31.18 15.54 28.74
C ALA A 861 32.39 16.10 27.96
N LEU A 862 32.16 16.58 26.73
CA LEU A 862 33.20 17.22 25.92
C LEU A 862 33.76 18.50 26.57
N HIS A 863 32.89 19.35 27.12
CA HIS A 863 33.31 20.52 27.91
C HIS A 863 34.20 20.15 29.10
N GLN A 864 33.90 19.04 29.79
CA GLN A 864 34.68 18.55 30.92
C GLN A 864 36.04 18.00 30.46
N ASP A 865 36.08 17.23 29.37
CA ASP A 865 37.32 16.70 28.80
C ASP A 865 38.25 17.84 28.32
N VAL A 866 37.71 18.88 27.67
CA VAL A 866 38.49 20.07 27.27
C VAL A 866 39.04 20.82 28.49
N ALA A 867 38.23 20.98 29.54
CA ALA A 867 38.69 21.63 30.77
C ALA A 867 39.78 20.82 31.48
N SER A 868 39.68 19.48 31.53
CA SER A 868 40.73 18.63 32.12
C SER A 868 42.03 18.66 31.32
N ILE A 869 41.95 18.70 30.00
CA ILE A 869 43.14 18.81 29.14
C ILE A 869 43.79 20.19 29.28
N GLN A 870 43.01 21.26 29.38
CA GLN A 870 43.55 22.61 29.66
C GLN A 870 44.30 22.65 31.00
N ILE A 871 43.78 21.98 32.03
CA ILE A 871 44.45 21.86 33.34
C ILE A 871 45.76 21.08 33.21
N ALA A 872 45.75 19.94 32.50
CA ALA A 872 46.95 19.14 32.24
C ALA A 872 48.01 19.90 31.41
N MET A 873 47.57 20.73 30.46
CA MET A 873 48.44 21.60 29.66
C MET A 873 49.15 22.64 30.51
N ASN A 874 48.42 23.27 31.43
CA ASN A 874 48.96 24.30 32.33
C ASN A 874 50.03 23.70 33.27
N SER A 875 49.87 22.45 33.73
CA SER A 875 50.95 21.74 34.43
C SER A 875 52.14 21.44 33.52
N LEU A 876 51.89 21.03 32.27
CA LEU A 876 52.95 20.72 31.31
C LEU A 876 53.80 21.95 30.96
N HIS A 877 53.17 23.11 30.81
CA HIS A 877 53.85 24.39 30.54
C HIS A 877 54.86 24.77 31.64
N THR A 878 54.65 24.26 32.86
CA THR A 878 55.52 24.47 34.03
C THR A 878 56.65 23.44 34.09
N GLU A 879 56.44 22.22 33.58
CA GLU A 879 57.40 21.10 33.59
C GLU A 879 58.31 21.05 32.34
N LEU A 880 57.94 21.74 31.26
CA LEU A 880 58.70 21.89 30.00
C LEU A 880 60.04 22.65 30.14
N ALA A 881 60.42 23.06 31.36
CA ALA A 881 61.70 23.70 31.65
C ALA A 881 62.83 22.71 32.04
N THR A 882 62.53 21.43 32.31
CA THR A 882 63.51 20.46 32.88
C THR A 882 63.42 19.04 32.27
N MET A 883 63.40 18.91 30.94
CA MET A 883 63.14 17.63 30.26
C MET A 883 64.35 16.65 30.19
N ASP A 884 64.09 15.36 30.45
CA ASP A 884 64.86 14.17 30.05
C ASP A 884 63.90 13.01 29.65
N SER A 885 64.43 11.97 29.01
CA SER A 885 63.91 10.84 28.21
C SER A 885 62.59 10.11 28.56
N ASN A 886 61.79 10.53 29.55
CA ASN A 886 60.39 10.13 29.71
C ASN A 886 59.48 11.35 29.49
N SER A 887 59.43 11.84 28.25
CA SER A 887 58.78 13.11 27.90
C SER A 887 57.33 13.18 28.40
N PRO A 888 56.97 14.20 29.23
CA PRO A 888 55.63 14.35 29.80
C PRO A 888 54.54 14.60 28.75
N TYR A 889 54.89 14.81 27.48
CA TYR A 889 53.94 15.03 26.38
C TYR A 889 53.14 13.78 25.98
N LYS A 890 53.71 12.57 26.13
CA LYS A 890 53.06 11.34 25.63
C LYS A 890 51.70 11.03 26.31
N PRO A 891 51.53 11.15 27.64
CA PRO A 891 50.22 11.02 28.28
C PRO A 891 49.22 12.09 27.83
N LEU A 892 49.71 13.29 27.51
CA LEU A 892 48.88 14.38 27.00
C LEU A 892 48.45 14.12 25.55
N HIS A 893 49.32 13.57 24.72
CA HIS A 893 49.00 13.09 23.37
C HIS A 893 47.87 12.05 23.41
N ASP A 894 47.96 11.04 24.27
CA ASP A 894 46.90 10.03 24.40
C ASP A 894 45.54 10.65 24.78
N GLU A 895 45.55 11.68 25.63
CA GLU A 895 44.34 12.38 26.08
C GLU A 895 43.79 13.33 25.00
N VAL A 896 44.65 14.04 24.29
CA VAL A 896 44.29 14.87 23.13
C VAL A 896 43.74 13.97 22.02
N TYR A 897 44.39 12.86 21.71
CA TYR A 897 43.94 11.89 20.73
C TYR A 897 42.59 11.26 21.13
N ARG A 898 42.38 10.96 22.42
CA ARG A 898 41.10 10.51 22.98
C ARG A 898 40.02 11.57 22.78
N LEU A 899 40.30 12.83 23.09
CA LEU A 899 39.41 13.96 22.87
C LEU A 899 39.07 14.10 21.38
N MET A 900 40.07 14.05 20.50
CA MET A 900 39.88 14.16 19.06
C MET A 900 38.95 13.07 18.53
N ARG A 901 39.21 11.81 18.91
CA ARG A 901 38.38 10.67 18.54
C ARG A 901 36.96 10.75 19.10
N ASN A 902 36.80 11.26 20.32
CA ASN A 902 35.49 11.41 20.95
C ASN A 902 34.72 12.62 20.45
N SER A 903 35.40 13.62 19.87
CA SER A 903 34.82 14.85 19.34
C SER A 903 34.35 14.73 17.87
N ASP A 904 34.73 13.65 17.19
CA ASP A 904 34.46 13.45 15.77
C ASP A 904 32.94 13.36 15.50
N GLY A 905 32.40 14.32 14.72
CA GLY A 905 30.97 14.42 14.39
C GLY A 905 30.07 15.10 15.43
N LEU A 906 30.60 15.66 16.52
CA LEU A 906 29.81 16.44 17.50
C LEU A 906 29.64 17.91 17.08
N GLN A 907 28.48 18.49 17.38
CA GLN A 907 28.30 19.95 17.31
C GLN A 907 28.91 20.59 18.55
N ILE A 908 29.93 21.43 18.35
CA ILE A 908 30.72 22.06 19.41
C ILE A 908 30.21 23.48 19.67
N ASP A 909 29.92 23.81 20.94
CA ASP A 909 29.51 25.17 21.34
C ASP A 909 30.66 26.18 21.14
N GLU A 910 30.35 27.46 20.90
CA GLU A 910 31.35 28.50 20.63
C GLU A 910 32.35 28.67 21.79
N ASN A 911 31.92 28.39 23.03
CA ASN A 911 32.81 28.41 24.19
C ASN A 911 33.84 27.26 24.16
N VAL A 912 33.42 26.05 23.79
CA VAL A 912 34.34 24.90 23.62
C VAL A 912 35.25 25.13 22.43
N LYS A 913 34.72 25.68 21.35
CA LYS A 913 35.47 26.01 20.14
C LYS A 913 36.56 27.02 20.42
N ALA A 914 36.26 28.10 21.14
CA ALA A 914 37.27 29.05 21.58
C ALA A 914 38.33 28.39 22.48
N ALA A 915 37.93 27.49 23.38
CA ALA A 915 38.84 26.74 24.22
C ALA A 915 39.74 25.77 23.42
N LEU A 916 39.20 25.04 22.45
CA LEU A 916 39.96 24.16 21.55
C LEU A 916 40.93 24.93 20.66
N ILE A 917 40.55 26.12 20.17
CA ILE A 917 41.45 27.01 19.43
C ILE A 917 42.58 27.50 20.33
N SER A 918 42.28 27.95 21.56
CA SER A 918 43.29 28.33 22.55
C SER A 918 44.25 27.18 22.82
N LEU A 919 43.70 26.00 23.10
CA LEU A 919 44.46 24.78 23.39
C LEU A 919 45.35 24.37 22.20
N SER A 920 44.85 24.45 20.96
CA SER A 920 45.62 24.16 19.74
C SER A 920 46.81 25.10 19.55
N THR A 921 46.63 26.39 19.89
CA THR A 921 47.65 27.44 19.81
C THR A 921 48.72 27.24 20.89
N GLU A 922 48.30 26.88 22.10
CA GLU A 922 49.17 26.56 23.24
C GLU A 922 50.00 25.30 22.98
N ILE A 923 49.41 24.24 22.42
CA ILE A 923 50.13 23.01 22.02
C ILE A 923 51.14 23.33 20.92
N GLY A 924 50.73 24.07 19.87
CA GLY A 924 51.64 24.46 18.79
C GLY A 924 52.85 25.26 19.28
N ALA A 925 52.66 26.15 20.25
CA ALA A 925 53.74 26.89 20.90
C ALA A 925 54.66 25.99 21.74
N ALA A 926 54.13 24.94 22.38
CA ALA A 926 54.91 23.94 23.10
C ALA A 926 55.70 23.04 22.14
N CYS A 927 55.14 22.66 20.98
CA CYS A 927 55.85 21.86 19.97
C CYS A 927 57.09 22.57 19.43
N GLY A 928 57.05 23.91 19.32
CA GLY A 928 58.20 24.72 18.89
C GLY A 928 59.40 24.71 19.84
N LYS A 929 59.26 24.14 21.05
CA LYS A 929 60.35 23.95 22.03
C LYS A 929 61.00 22.55 21.97
N LEU A 930 60.44 21.61 21.21
CA LEU A 930 61.00 20.27 21.01
C LEU A 930 62.15 20.31 19.98
N HIS A 931 63.16 19.46 20.15
CA HIS A 931 64.27 19.35 19.20
C HIS A 931 63.80 18.75 17.86
N ALA A 932 64.42 19.19 16.75
CA ALA A 932 64.00 18.79 15.39
C ALA A 932 64.08 17.28 15.11
N ASP A 933 64.89 16.53 15.87
CA ASP A 933 65.08 15.09 15.72
C ASP A 933 64.23 14.26 16.72
N ASP A 934 63.35 14.89 17.50
CA ASP A 934 62.48 14.20 18.47
C ASP A 934 61.29 13.52 17.75
N PRO A 935 61.10 12.20 17.87
CA PRO A 935 59.99 11.49 17.25
C PRO A 935 58.60 12.02 17.68
N LEU A 936 58.49 12.66 18.84
CA LEU A 936 57.24 13.23 19.36
C LEU A 936 56.87 14.59 18.74
N LEU A 937 57.79 15.24 18.00
CA LEU A 937 57.49 16.53 17.35
C LEU A 937 56.40 16.38 16.28
N ASN A 938 56.38 15.25 15.57
CA ASN A 938 55.38 14.98 14.54
C ASN A 938 54.00 14.73 15.16
N ASP A 939 53.94 13.96 16.25
CA ASP A 939 52.71 13.71 17.01
C ASP A 939 52.17 15.03 17.61
N CYS A 940 53.07 15.87 18.14
CA CYS A 940 52.72 17.15 18.74
C CYS A 940 52.13 18.15 17.73
N THR A 941 52.77 18.27 16.56
CA THR A 941 52.27 19.13 15.49
C THR A 941 50.97 18.59 14.90
N GLN A 942 50.82 17.27 14.80
CA GLN A 942 49.59 16.62 14.36
C GLN A 942 48.42 16.86 15.34
N ASP A 943 48.66 16.82 16.65
CA ASP A 943 47.67 17.13 17.68
C ASP A 943 47.23 18.61 17.64
N SER A 944 48.17 19.54 17.47
CA SER A 944 47.86 20.97 17.30
C SER A 944 46.97 21.20 16.08
N HIS A 945 47.34 20.65 14.92
CA HIS A 945 46.55 20.77 13.69
C HIS A 945 45.20 20.03 13.79
N GLY A 946 45.17 18.89 14.46
CA GLY A 946 43.98 18.09 14.69
C GLY A 946 42.93 18.82 15.53
N LEU A 947 43.35 19.43 16.65
CA LEU A 947 42.46 20.22 17.51
C LEU A 947 41.96 21.49 16.81
N ALA A 948 42.80 22.15 16.02
CA ALA A 948 42.39 23.31 15.21
C ALA A 948 41.35 22.93 14.15
N ALA A 949 41.49 21.74 13.55
CA ALA A 949 40.52 21.20 12.59
C ALA A 949 39.18 20.83 13.27
N ILE A 950 39.21 20.26 14.48
CA ILE A 950 38.00 19.95 15.27
C ILE A 950 37.28 21.20 15.75
N ALA A 951 38.00 22.27 16.08
CA ALA A 951 37.39 23.54 16.47
C ALA A 951 36.80 24.32 15.28
N SER A 952 37.25 23.97 14.07
CA SER A 952 36.78 24.55 12.83
C SER A 952 36.12 23.51 11.91
N PRO A 953 35.20 22.64 12.38
CA PRO A 953 34.46 21.84 11.43
C PRO A 953 33.58 22.84 10.69
N PRO A 954 33.63 22.88 9.35
CA PRO A 954 32.65 23.68 8.64
C PRO A 954 31.28 23.13 9.04
N SER A 955 30.46 23.95 9.69
CA SER A 955 29.09 23.58 10.03
C SER A 955 28.46 22.99 8.77
N GLY A 956 27.69 21.91 8.85
CA GLY A 956 27.28 21.15 7.65
C GLY A 956 26.71 22.02 6.50
N TRP A 957 26.11 23.17 6.80
CA TRP A 957 25.71 24.17 5.81
C TRP A 957 26.86 25.02 5.24
N ALA A 958 27.84 25.41 6.04
CA ALA A 958 29.06 26.09 5.60
C ALA A 958 29.99 25.16 4.80
N SER A 959 30.04 23.86 5.11
CA SER A 959 30.80 22.86 4.35
C SER A 959 30.17 22.60 2.99
N LEU A 960 28.84 22.47 2.96
CA LEU A 960 28.03 22.40 1.73
C LEU A 960 28.20 23.67 0.91
N ALA A 961 28.13 24.86 1.52
CA ALA A 961 28.32 26.14 0.84
C ALA A 961 29.75 26.31 0.32
N SER A 962 30.79 25.92 1.07
CA SER A 962 32.18 26.02 0.66
C SER A 962 32.55 24.99 -0.41
N GLN A 963 32.03 23.76 -0.32
CA GLN A 963 32.21 22.72 -1.35
C GLN A 963 31.41 23.05 -2.61
N TYR A 964 30.20 23.60 -2.48
CA TYR A 964 29.42 24.13 -3.61
C TYR A 964 30.13 25.29 -4.28
N GLN A 965 30.65 26.25 -3.50
CA GLN A 965 31.48 27.35 -4.01
C GLN A 965 32.77 26.85 -4.67
N ALA A 966 33.44 25.84 -4.11
CA ALA A 966 34.62 25.22 -4.72
C ALA A 966 34.29 24.47 -6.03
N SER A 967 33.14 23.79 -6.07
CA SER A 967 32.62 23.11 -7.27
C SER A 967 32.16 24.09 -8.34
N ALA A 968 31.57 25.21 -7.94
CA ALA A 968 31.16 26.30 -8.82
C ALA A 968 32.38 27.09 -9.35
N ALA A 969 33.40 27.31 -8.51
CA ALA A 969 34.65 27.96 -8.88
C ALA A 969 35.53 27.12 -9.82
N THR A 970 35.43 25.79 -9.75
CA THR A 970 36.08 24.87 -10.70
C THR A 970 35.24 24.58 -11.94
N SER A 971 33.98 25.01 -11.98
CA SER A 971 33.12 24.86 -13.14
C SER A 971 33.36 25.99 -14.15
N SER A 972 33.89 25.63 -15.32
CA SER A 972 33.74 26.46 -16.52
C SER A 972 32.24 26.72 -16.71
N THR A 973 31.82 27.97 -16.65
CA THR A 973 30.41 28.37 -16.75
C THR A 973 29.79 27.90 -18.07
N TRP A 974 28.46 27.87 -18.19
CA TRP A 974 27.77 27.61 -19.48
C TRP A 974 28.35 28.53 -20.60
N ARG A 975 28.75 29.75 -20.26
CA ARG A 975 29.45 30.65 -21.20
C ARG A 975 30.77 30.07 -21.68
N ASP A 976 31.61 29.53 -20.80
CA ASP A 976 32.89 28.92 -21.14
C ASP A 976 32.75 27.65 -21.99
N TRP A 977 31.68 26.87 -21.79
CA TRP A 977 31.38 25.70 -22.63
C TRP A 977 30.89 26.11 -24.04
N MET A 978 30.03 27.14 -24.16
CA MET A 978 29.66 27.72 -25.47
C MET A 978 30.85 28.37 -26.19
N HIS A 979 31.78 28.97 -25.44
CA HIS A 979 33.04 29.49 -25.98
C HIS A 979 34.02 28.35 -26.36
N GLY A 980 34.07 27.28 -25.57
CA GLY A 980 34.87 26.07 -25.85
C GLY A 980 34.42 25.33 -27.10
N TRP A 981 33.11 25.29 -27.38
CA TRP A 981 32.57 24.77 -28.65
C TRP A 981 32.99 25.63 -29.87
N ARG A 982 33.10 26.96 -29.71
CA ARG A 982 33.65 27.85 -30.76
C ARG A 982 35.16 27.71 -30.95
N LEU A 983 35.89 27.28 -29.92
CA LEU A 983 37.34 27.04 -29.95
C LEU A 983 37.70 25.62 -30.43
N MET A 984 36.82 24.63 -30.23
CA MET A 984 36.97 23.27 -30.79
C MET A 984 36.93 23.25 -32.33
N ASP A 985 36.33 24.24 -32.97
CA ASP A 985 36.38 24.45 -34.43
C ASP A 985 37.75 24.98 -34.90
N GLN A 986 38.54 25.58 -34.00
CA GLN A 986 39.90 26.09 -34.29
C GLN A 986 41.01 25.12 -33.89
N SER A 987 40.81 24.27 -32.88
CA SER A 987 41.84 23.33 -32.39
C SER A 987 42.04 22.09 -33.27
N SER A 988 41.18 21.87 -34.27
CA SER A 988 41.34 20.81 -35.28
C SER A 988 42.45 21.10 -36.31
N ARG A 989 43.08 22.30 -36.27
CA ARG A 989 44.17 22.71 -37.19
C ARG A 989 45.58 22.75 -36.60
N MET A 990 45.77 22.44 -35.32
CA MET A 990 47.10 22.47 -34.68
C MET A 990 47.30 21.26 -33.76
N ALA A 991 47.42 20.06 -34.34
CA ALA A 991 47.88 18.89 -33.60
C ALA A 991 48.63 17.92 -34.54
N THR A 992 49.72 18.41 -35.13
CA THR A 992 50.77 17.57 -35.71
C THR A 992 52.11 18.05 -35.18
N THR A 993 52.55 17.48 -34.05
CA THR A 993 53.96 17.16 -33.77
C THR A 993 54.03 16.48 -32.41
N ALA A 994 54.40 15.20 -32.43
CA ALA A 994 54.64 14.38 -31.25
C ALA A 994 56.15 14.27 -30.97
N SER A 995 56.52 14.04 -29.70
CA SER A 995 57.60 13.10 -29.35
C SER A 995 57.52 12.62 -27.89
N PRO A 996 58.12 11.45 -27.56
CA PRO A 996 57.73 10.62 -26.41
C PRO A 996 58.84 10.39 -25.36
N GLY A 997 58.44 9.96 -24.16
CA GLY A 997 59.30 9.41 -23.10
C GLY A 997 58.65 9.63 -21.72
N SER A 998 58.64 8.74 -20.74
CA SER A 998 59.31 7.45 -20.50
C SER A 998 58.54 6.70 -19.40
N ALA A 999 58.69 5.37 -19.35
CA ALA A 999 58.06 4.48 -18.37
C ALA A 999 59.04 4.07 -17.26
N ALA A 1000 58.57 3.93 -16.02
CA ALA A 1000 59.15 3.09 -14.95
C ALA A 1000 58.11 2.95 -13.83
N ALA A 1001 57.55 1.75 -13.57
CA ALA A 1001 58.04 0.69 -12.68
C ALA A 1001 57.66 0.93 -11.20
N GLY A 1002 56.74 0.11 -10.68
CA GLY A 1002 56.37 0.06 -9.26
C GLY A 1002 57.13 -1.03 -8.49
N PRO A 1003 57.10 -0.99 -7.15
CA PRO A 1003 57.23 -2.21 -6.37
C PRO A 1003 56.31 -2.31 -5.13
N THR A 1004 55.70 -3.51 -5.01
CA THR A 1004 55.53 -4.40 -3.83
C THR A 1004 55.11 -3.89 -2.45
N ALA A 1005 54.09 -4.58 -1.91
CA ALA A 1005 53.63 -4.57 -0.51
C ALA A 1005 54.54 -5.40 0.43
N PRO A 1006 54.58 -5.07 1.74
CA PRO A 1006 55.00 -5.99 2.79
C PRO A 1006 53.85 -6.47 3.71
N ALA A 1007 54.12 -7.61 4.35
CA ALA A 1007 53.25 -8.50 5.14
C ALA A 1007 52.93 -7.99 6.58
N PRO A 1008 51.97 -8.60 7.31
CA PRO A 1008 51.52 -8.13 8.61
C PRO A 1008 52.37 -8.69 9.78
N PRO A 1009 52.59 -7.94 10.87
CA PRO A 1009 53.14 -8.50 12.10
C PRO A 1009 52.05 -8.88 13.12
N ALA A 1010 52.51 -9.68 14.08
CA ALA A 1010 51.76 -10.60 14.94
C ALA A 1010 51.06 -9.97 16.16
N ALA A 1011 50.17 -10.78 16.75
CA ALA A 1011 49.49 -10.51 18.02
C ALA A 1011 50.44 -10.49 19.23
N PRO A 1012 50.16 -9.69 20.28
CA PRO A 1012 50.78 -9.86 21.58
C PRO A 1012 49.93 -10.72 22.53
N ALA A 1013 50.65 -11.46 23.38
CA ALA A 1013 50.19 -12.31 24.47
C ALA A 1013 49.88 -11.50 25.76
N PRO A 1014 49.30 -12.12 26.82
CA PRO A 1014 48.64 -11.44 27.93
C PRO A 1014 49.53 -11.29 29.18
N GLU A 1015 49.30 -10.26 29.99
CA GLU A 1015 49.78 -10.15 31.38
C GLU A 1015 48.87 -9.21 32.20
N PRO A 1016 48.94 -9.18 33.55
CA PRO A 1016 49.04 -10.29 34.49
C PRO A 1016 47.96 -10.20 35.61
N GLY A 1017 47.82 -11.27 36.39
CA GLY A 1017 46.81 -11.41 37.43
C GLY A 1017 46.98 -10.48 38.63
N ILE A 1018 45.84 -10.08 39.22
CA ILE A 1018 45.77 -9.48 40.56
C ILE A 1018 45.36 -10.55 41.57
N VAL A 1019 46.19 -10.63 42.60
CA VAL A 1019 46.14 -11.50 43.77
C VAL A 1019 44.87 -11.25 44.60
N GLY A 1020 44.29 -12.34 45.11
CA GLY A 1020 43.02 -12.35 45.84
C GLY A 1020 43.08 -11.81 47.27
N GLN A 1021 41.91 -11.36 47.74
CA GLN A 1021 41.52 -11.37 49.14
C GLN A 1021 40.26 -12.23 49.26
N THR A 1022 40.33 -13.28 50.06
CA THR A 1022 39.16 -14.10 50.43
C THR A 1022 38.36 -13.33 51.49
N ALA A 1023 37.27 -12.69 51.07
CA ALA A 1023 36.29 -12.09 51.98
C ALA A 1023 35.48 -13.20 52.68
N THR A 1024 35.25 -13.05 53.98
CA THR A 1024 34.35 -13.95 54.73
C THR A 1024 32.90 -13.59 54.45
N ALA A 1025 31.96 -14.55 54.58
CA ALA A 1025 30.55 -14.36 54.23
C ALA A 1025 29.85 -13.20 55.00
N GLY A 1026 30.39 -12.78 56.15
CA GLY A 1026 29.92 -11.63 56.91
C GLY A 1026 30.25 -10.26 56.28
N ASP A 1027 31.43 -10.10 55.69
CA ASP A 1027 31.88 -8.84 55.08
C ASP A 1027 31.19 -8.58 53.72
N ALA A 1028 30.81 -9.65 53.02
CA ALA A 1028 30.09 -9.57 51.75
C ALA A 1028 28.66 -9.00 51.92
N ALA A 1029 27.98 -9.31 53.02
CA ALA A 1029 26.64 -8.80 53.31
C ALA A 1029 26.62 -7.27 53.54
N SER A 1030 27.60 -6.73 54.26
CA SER A 1030 27.76 -5.27 54.42
C SER A 1030 28.12 -4.56 53.12
N THR A 1031 28.83 -5.24 52.23
CA THR A 1031 29.20 -4.72 50.90
C THR A 1031 27.97 -4.62 49.98
N VAL A 1032 27.07 -5.61 50.02
CA VAL A 1032 25.77 -5.56 49.32
C VAL A 1032 24.91 -4.41 49.85
N LEU A 1033 24.81 -4.26 51.17
CA LEU A 1033 24.03 -3.18 51.79
C LEU A 1033 24.54 -1.78 51.38
N ALA A 1034 25.86 -1.58 51.31
CA ALA A 1034 26.47 -0.32 50.88
C ALA A 1034 26.25 -0.06 49.38
N ALA A 1035 26.42 -1.07 48.53
CA ALA A 1035 26.26 -0.95 47.08
C ALA A 1035 24.79 -0.74 46.66
N CYS A 1036 23.84 -1.29 47.40
CA CYS A 1036 22.42 -1.29 47.07
C CYS A 1036 21.59 -0.20 47.78
N ASN A 1037 22.20 0.68 48.57
CA ASN A 1037 21.53 1.85 49.18
C ASN A 1037 21.94 3.15 48.49
N LYS A 1038 20.95 3.92 48.01
CA LYS A 1038 21.15 5.28 47.49
C LYS A 1038 21.40 6.28 48.63
N THR A 1039 22.66 6.65 48.85
CA THR A 1039 23.03 7.74 49.77
C THR A 1039 22.65 9.10 49.16
N GLY A 1040 21.82 9.89 49.86
CA GLY A 1040 21.48 11.27 49.48
C GLY A 1040 19.98 11.57 49.30
N LEU A 1041 19.09 10.59 49.41
CA LEU A 1041 17.62 10.77 49.33
C LEU A 1041 16.97 10.40 50.67
N VAL A 1042 16.00 11.20 51.14
CA VAL A 1042 15.22 10.94 52.35
C VAL A 1042 13.74 10.77 51.98
N PRO A 1043 13.14 9.58 52.17
CA PRO A 1043 13.74 8.36 52.69
C PRO A 1043 14.68 7.66 51.67
N PRO A 1044 15.64 6.83 52.11
CA PRO A 1044 16.56 6.12 51.22
C PRO A 1044 15.80 5.16 50.30
N GLN A 1045 15.99 5.31 48.99
CA GLN A 1045 15.37 4.44 47.98
C GLN A 1045 16.16 3.14 47.84
N ARG A 1046 15.54 2.01 48.18
CA ARG A 1046 16.13 0.66 48.10
C ARG A 1046 15.84 0.02 46.74
N PHE A 1047 16.78 -0.76 46.21
CA PHE A 1047 16.55 -1.55 45.00
C PHE A 1047 15.49 -2.64 45.25
N VAL A 1048 14.67 -2.88 44.24
CA VAL A 1048 13.67 -3.96 44.25
C VAL A 1048 14.17 -5.12 43.41
N LEU A 1049 14.22 -6.32 44.01
CA LEU A 1049 14.65 -7.55 43.37
C LEU A 1049 13.45 -8.37 42.90
N TYR A 1050 13.32 -8.60 41.60
CA TYR A 1050 12.31 -9.49 41.02
C TYR A 1050 12.93 -10.82 40.63
N THR A 1051 12.43 -11.93 41.19
CA THR A 1051 13.01 -13.26 40.96
C THR A 1051 12.27 -13.99 39.85
N GLN A 1052 13.01 -14.51 38.88
CA GLN A 1052 12.51 -15.18 37.68
C GLN A 1052 12.89 -16.67 37.71
N ILE A 1053 11.87 -17.54 37.66
CA ILE A 1053 12.00 -19.01 37.65
C ILE A 1053 11.37 -19.62 36.40
N TYR A 1054 11.86 -20.78 35.98
CA TYR A 1054 11.36 -21.49 34.79
C TYR A 1054 10.28 -22.52 35.12
N THR A 1055 10.25 -23.04 36.36
CA THR A 1055 9.29 -24.05 36.83
C THR A 1055 8.81 -23.75 38.25
N GLU A 1056 7.55 -24.05 38.57
CA GLU A 1056 7.00 -23.80 39.92
C GLU A 1056 7.72 -24.56 41.04
N ALA A 1057 8.38 -25.68 40.73
CA ALA A 1057 9.16 -26.44 41.70
C ALA A 1057 10.32 -25.61 42.31
N GLN A 1058 10.83 -24.62 41.57
CA GLN A 1058 11.93 -23.75 42.03
C GLN A 1058 11.48 -22.70 43.07
N ARG A 1059 10.17 -22.50 43.24
CA ARG A 1059 9.63 -21.46 44.13
C ARG A 1059 9.92 -21.75 45.60
N GLU A 1060 9.73 -22.99 46.05
CA GLU A 1060 9.97 -23.34 47.45
C GLU A 1060 11.47 -23.40 47.79
N SER A 1061 12.32 -23.79 46.83
CA SER A 1061 13.77 -23.86 47.04
C SER A 1061 14.45 -22.49 47.16
N ILE A 1062 13.88 -21.44 46.56
CA ILE A 1062 14.51 -20.10 46.52
C ILE A 1062 14.06 -19.18 47.67
N LYS A 1063 12.93 -19.48 48.33
CA LYS A 1063 12.39 -18.68 49.44
C LYS A 1063 13.39 -18.41 50.58
N PRO A 1064 14.16 -19.40 51.08
CA PRO A 1064 15.13 -19.14 52.16
C PRO A 1064 16.22 -18.15 51.76
N LEU A 1065 16.67 -18.20 50.49
CA LEU A 1065 17.66 -17.28 49.95
C LEU A 1065 17.10 -15.85 49.81
N LEU A 1066 15.85 -15.71 49.35
CA LEU A 1066 15.21 -14.40 49.26
C LEU A 1066 14.96 -13.80 50.64
N GLN A 1067 14.64 -14.61 51.65
CA GLN A 1067 14.52 -14.14 53.03
C GLN A 1067 15.86 -13.58 53.55
N GLN A 1068 16.99 -14.24 53.27
CA GLN A 1068 18.31 -13.71 53.63
C GLN A 1068 18.61 -12.36 52.96
N LEU A 1069 18.18 -12.19 51.69
CA LEU A 1069 18.33 -10.91 50.97
C LEU A 1069 17.42 -9.82 51.54
N ASP A 1070 16.21 -10.17 51.95
CA ASP A 1070 15.26 -9.28 52.61
C ASP A 1070 15.76 -8.82 54.00
N ASP A 1071 16.29 -9.77 54.78
CA ASP A 1071 16.91 -9.51 56.08
C ASP A 1071 18.16 -8.60 55.96
N MET A 1072 18.85 -8.63 54.81
CA MET A 1072 19.94 -7.69 54.47
C MET A 1072 19.44 -6.33 53.95
N GLY A 1073 18.14 -6.06 53.99
CA GLY A 1073 17.55 -4.76 53.70
C GLY A 1073 17.21 -4.49 52.23
N LEU A 1074 17.26 -5.50 51.35
CA LEU A 1074 16.77 -5.41 49.96
C LEU A 1074 15.27 -5.71 49.90
N THR A 1075 14.52 -5.03 49.04
CA THR A 1075 13.08 -5.36 48.87
C THR A 1075 12.94 -6.48 47.85
N THR A 1076 12.57 -7.69 48.26
CA THR A 1076 12.33 -8.81 47.32
C THR A 1076 10.86 -8.82 46.86
N ALA A 1077 10.59 -8.38 45.62
CA ALA A 1077 9.24 -8.29 45.07
C ALA A 1077 8.87 -9.56 44.28
N GLY A 1078 8.50 -10.62 45.00
CA GLY A 1078 7.84 -11.81 44.45
C GLY A 1078 8.66 -12.65 43.45
N ILE A 1079 8.17 -13.87 43.21
CA ILE A 1079 8.79 -14.85 42.29
C ILE A 1079 7.85 -15.06 41.10
N GLU A 1080 8.33 -14.81 39.89
CA GLU A 1080 7.59 -14.99 38.64
C GLU A 1080 8.03 -16.25 37.89
N ASN A 1081 7.05 -17.02 37.38
CA ASN A 1081 7.30 -18.13 36.46
C ASN A 1081 7.19 -17.65 35.00
N VAL A 1082 8.34 -17.43 34.39
CA VAL A 1082 8.45 -16.79 33.08
C VAL A 1082 7.89 -17.64 31.94
N MET A 1083 7.92 -18.98 32.09
CA MET A 1083 7.34 -19.90 31.10
C MET A 1083 5.82 -19.87 31.13
N ALA A 1084 5.23 -19.85 32.32
CA ALA A 1084 3.77 -19.74 32.50
C ALA A 1084 3.25 -18.36 32.10
N THR A 1085 4.00 -17.28 32.36
CA THR A 1085 3.66 -15.94 31.89
C THR A 1085 3.73 -15.85 30.36
N ALA A 1086 4.80 -16.36 29.74
CA ALA A 1086 4.94 -16.35 28.28
C ALA A 1086 3.84 -17.14 27.56
N ALA A 1087 3.48 -18.33 28.08
CA ALA A 1087 2.40 -19.16 27.53
C ALA A 1087 1.03 -18.47 27.60
N ARG A 1088 0.68 -17.87 28.76
CA ARG A 1088 -0.58 -17.12 28.91
C ARG A 1088 -0.64 -15.89 28.01
N ALA A 1089 0.50 -15.26 27.74
CA ALA A 1089 0.60 -14.09 26.87
C ALA A 1089 0.76 -14.44 25.37
N GLY A 1090 0.79 -15.72 25.00
CA GLY A 1090 1.02 -16.17 23.61
C GLY A 1090 2.37 -15.75 23.03
N ARG A 1091 3.39 -15.54 23.88
CA ARG A 1091 4.74 -15.12 23.48
C ARG A 1091 5.68 -16.32 23.38
N LYS A 1092 6.77 -16.17 22.62
CA LYS A 1092 7.84 -17.19 22.58
C LYS A 1092 8.44 -17.36 23.98
N PRO A 1093 8.80 -18.59 24.39
CA PRO A 1093 9.41 -18.84 25.69
C PRO A 1093 10.75 -18.09 25.80
N PRO A 1094 11.06 -17.52 26.97
CA PRO A 1094 12.32 -16.80 27.21
C PRO A 1094 13.52 -17.75 27.18
N ILE A 1095 14.70 -17.18 26.91
CA ILE A 1095 15.96 -17.92 26.89
C ILE A 1095 16.25 -18.46 28.30
N ALA A 1096 16.68 -19.72 28.37
CA ALA A 1096 17.08 -20.38 29.61
C ALA A 1096 18.52 -20.04 29.98
N TRP A 1097 18.74 -19.55 31.20
CA TRP A 1097 20.09 -19.33 31.73
C TRP A 1097 20.67 -20.63 32.31
N ASP A 1098 21.96 -20.83 32.11
CA ASP A 1098 22.75 -21.97 32.62
C ASP A 1098 23.39 -21.71 33.99
N LYS A 1099 23.41 -20.45 34.43
CA LYS A 1099 23.89 -19.98 35.73
C LYS A 1099 22.96 -18.90 36.32
N PRO A 1100 23.07 -18.57 37.61
CA PRO A 1100 22.32 -17.45 38.19
C PRO A 1100 22.76 -16.12 37.57
N VAL A 1101 21.79 -15.29 37.15
CA VAL A 1101 22.06 -14.01 36.51
C VAL A 1101 21.27 -12.87 37.16
N PHE A 1102 21.97 -11.81 37.55
CA PHE A 1102 21.38 -10.54 37.94
C PHE A 1102 21.41 -9.56 36.76
N LEU A 1103 20.23 -9.20 36.24
CA LEU A 1103 20.09 -8.21 35.20
C LEU A 1103 19.79 -6.84 35.80
N TYR A 1104 20.56 -5.84 35.38
CA TYR A 1104 20.40 -4.44 35.82
C TYR A 1104 20.22 -3.51 34.62
N SER A 1105 19.63 -2.34 34.85
CA SER A 1105 19.47 -1.33 33.80
C SER A 1105 20.83 -0.81 33.33
N SER A 1106 21.08 -0.84 32.01
CA SER A 1106 22.34 -0.36 31.40
C SER A 1106 22.63 1.13 31.63
N TYR A 1107 21.66 1.87 32.18
CA TYR A 1107 21.75 3.30 32.48
C TYR A 1107 21.93 3.59 33.98
N SER A 1108 22.16 2.57 34.82
CA SER A 1108 22.30 2.70 36.28
C SER A 1108 23.64 2.14 36.75
N GLU A 1109 24.64 3.02 36.91
CA GLU A 1109 25.96 2.64 37.46
C GLU A 1109 25.83 2.05 38.88
N GLN A 1110 24.91 2.59 39.67
CA GLN A 1110 24.63 2.05 41.00
C GLN A 1110 23.91 0.70 40.94
N GLY A 1111 23.05 0.48 39.95
CA GLY A 1111 22.45 -0.83 39.69
C GLY A 1111 23.50 -1.87 39.31
N GLN A 1112 24.53 -1.47 38.56
CA GLN A 1112 25.68 -2.31 38.25
C GLN A 1112 26.46 -2.69 39.50
N ALA A 1113 26.80 -1.72 40.36
CA ALA A 1113 27.52 -1.96 41.60
C ALA A 1113 26.72 -2.90 42.54
N CYS A 1114 25.42 -2.67 42.68
CA CYS A 1114 24.53 -3.51 43.48
C CYS A 1114 24.43 -4.94 42.93
N ALA A 1115 24.20 -5.10 41.61
CA ALA A 1115 24.12 -6.43 40.98
C ALA A 1115 25.44 -7.21 41.08
N LEU A 1116 26.59 -6.53 40.93
CA LEU A 1116 27.91 -7.15 41.08
C LEU A 1116 28.16 -7.61 42.53
N ALA A 1117 27.80 -6.78 43.51
CA ALA A 1117 27.91 -7.13 44.92
C ALA A 1117 27.02 -8.35 45.27
N MET A 1118 25.80 -8.39 44.74
CA MET A 1118 24.87 -9.52 44.93
C MET A 1118 25.38 -10.81 44.27
N ALA A 1119 25.96 -10.74 43.07
CA ALA A 1119 26.56 -11.89 42.40
C ALA A 1119 27.74 -12.46 43.22
N ASN A 1120 28.63 -11.58 43.69
CA ASN A 1120 29.77 -11.98 44.53
C ASN A 1120 29.32 -12.58 45.87
N TRP A 1121 28.25 -12.05 46.48
CA TRP A 1121 27.68 -12.60 47.70
C TRP A 1121 27.05 -13.98 47.47
N LEU A 1122 26.33 -14.17 46.36
CA LEU A 1122 25.68 -15.45 46.03
C LEU A 1122 26.69 -16.58 45.79
N ASP A 1123 27.85 -16.25 45.21
CA ASP A 1123 28.96 -17.18 45.00
C ASP A 1123 29.55 -17.75 46.31
N LEU A 1124 29.34 -17.04 47.43
CA LEU A 1124 29.79 -17.46 48.77
C LEU A 1124 28.74 -18.31 49.52
N GLN A 1125 27.53 -18.49 48.97
CA GLN A 1125 26.45 -19.23 49.63
C GLN A 1125 26.49 -20.75 49.38
N PRO A 1126 26.24 -21.59 50.41
CA PRO A 1126 26.20 -23.03 50.26
C PRO A 1126 25.02 -23.45 49.36
N GLY A 1127 25.31 -24.09 48.23
CA GLY A 1127 24.31 -24.58 47.26
C GLY A 1127 24.47 -24.04 45.83
N PHE A 1128 25.15 -22.91 45.64
CA PHE A 1128 25.37 -22.30 44.32
C PHE A 1128 26.82 -22.36 43.81
N GLY A 1129 27.76 -22.87 44.62
CA GLY A 1129 29.21 -22.82 44.39
C GLY A 1129 29.80 -23.61 43.20
N LYS A 1130 29.00 -24.20 42.29
CA LYS A 1130 29.51 -24.82 41.06
C LYS A 1130 29.39 -23.93 39.82
N ALA A 1131 28.49 -22.95 39.80
CA ALA A 1131 28.30 -22.03 38.68
C ALA A 1131 28.33 -20.59 39.19
N LYS A 1132 29.41 -19.86 38.87
CA LYS A 1132 29.58 -18.47 39.30
C LYS A 1132 28.42 -17.60 38.79
N ALA A 1133 27.76 -16.89 39.70
CA ALA A 1133 26.72 -15.93 39.38
C ALA A 1133 27.27 -14.81 38.51
N ALA A 1134 26.44 -14.26 37.63
CA ALA A 1134 26.84 -13.17 36.73
C ALA A 1134 25.94 -11.95 36.91
N ALA A 1135 26.52 -10.77 36.93
CA ALA A 1135 25.80 -9.51 36.78
C ALA A 1135 25.92 -9.04 35.33
N MET A 1136 24.80 -8.79 34.64
CA MET A 1136 24.80 -8.37 33.24
C MET A 1136 23.86 -7.18 33.02
N PRO A 1137 24.23 -6.21 32.16
CA PRO A 1137 23.32 -5.14 31.79
C PRO A 1137 22.21 -5.69 30.88
N LEU A 1138 21.00 -5.16 31.05
CA LEU A 1138 19.92 -5.35 30.09
C LEU A 1138 20.38 -4.84 28.70
N PRO A 1139 20.09 -5.57 27.60
CA PRO A 1139 20.37 -5.08 26.26
C PRO A 1139 19.78 -3.69 26.06
N VAL A 1140 20.52 -2.77 25.43
CA VAL A 1140 20.15 -1.34 25.26
C VAL A 1140 18.74 -1.13 24.66
N ARG A 1141 18.19 -2.14 23.97
CA ARG A 1141 16.81 -2.13 23.42
C ARG A 1141 15.70 -2.37 24.47
N LEU A 1142 16.02 -2.93 25.64
CA LEU A 1142 15.09 -3.21 26.73
C LEU A 1142 15.26 -2.15 27.82
N ARG A 1143 14.27 -1.26 27.97
CA ARG A 1143 14.28 -0.20 28.99
C ARG A 1143 13.90 -0.78 30.36
N GLY A 1144 14.89 -1.12 31.19
CA GLY A 1144 14.69 -1.47 32.60
C GLY A 1144 14.64 -0.23 33.49
N ARG A 1145 13.82 -0.25 34.55
CA ARG A 1145 13.81 0.82 35.57
C ARG A 1145 15.15 0.82 36.32
N SER A 1146 15.65 2.01 36.66
CA SER A 1146 16.99 2.18 37.26
C SER A 1146 17.07 1.75 38.74
N ASP A 1147 15.94 1.43 39.35
CA ASP A 1147 15.75 0.99 40.73
C ASP A 1147 15.31 -0.50 40.86
N VAL A 1148 15.34 -1.26 39.75
CA VAL A 1148 14.93 -2.67 39.70
C VAL A 1148 16.08 -3.55 39.21
N ILE A 1149 16.26 -4.70 39.86
CA ILE A 1149 17.17 -5.77 39.44
C ILE A 1149 16.34 -7.04 39.23
N GLU A 1150 16.55 -7.72 38.11
CA GLU A 1150 15.93 -9.03 37.86
C GLU A 1150 16.93 -10.14 38.20
N PHE A 1151 16.50 -11.12 38.98
CA PHE A 1151 17.32 -12.27 39.36
C PHE A 1151 16.80 -13.54 38.71
N TRP A 1152 17.55 -14.08 37.76
CA TRP A 1152 17.18 -15.25 36.98
C TRP A 1152 17.84 -16.52 37.54
N ILE A 1153 17.02 -17.50 37.92
CA ILE A 1153 17.46 -18.79 38.42
C ILE A 1153 17.65 -19.76 37.26
N PRO A 1154 18.80 -20.45 37.14
CA PRO A 1154 19.06 -21.33 36.00
C PRO A 1154 18.12 -22.53 35.96
N GLN A 1155 17.91 -23.08 34.77
CA GLN A 1155 16.94 -24.17 34.55
C GLN A 1155 17.43 -25.54 35.07
N ALA A 1156 18.68 -25.67 35.55
CA ALA A 1156 19.27 -26.95 35.95
C ALA A 1156 19.86 -26.95 37.38
N SER A 1157 19.16 -27.59 38.32
CA SER A 1157 19.65 -28.79 39.02
C SER A 1157 18.62 -29.27 40.04
N THR A 1158 18.41 -30.58 40.09
CA THR A 1158 17.81 -31.29 41.23
C THR A 1158 18.55 -30.89 42.51
N VAL A 1159 17.93 -30.05 43.34
CA VAL A 1159 18.35 -29.89 44.74
C VAL A 1159 17.99 -31.19 45.44
N ALA A 1160 19.02 -31.94 45.82
CA ALA A 1160 18.90 -33.13 46.65
C ALA A 1160 18.24 -32.76 47.99
N ALA A 1161 17.28 -33.58 48.41
CA ALA A 1161 16.66 -33.51 49.74
C ALA A 1161 17.72 -33.63 50.86
N PRO A 1162 17.50 -33.03 52.04
CA PRO A 1162 18.40 -33.21 53.17
C PRO A 1162 18.35 -34.65 53.67
N ALA A 1163 19.50 -35.29 53.78
CA ALA A 1163 19.67 -36.57 54.48
C ALA A 1163 19.69 -36.31 56.00
N HIS A 1164 19.00 -37.19 56.74
CA HIS A 1164 19.05 -37.30 58.19
C HIS A 1164 20.49 -37.51 58.70
N GLU A 1165 20.94 -36.68 59.63
CA GLU A 1165 21.40 -37.04 61.00
C GLU A 1165 21.64 -35.77 61.84
#